data_AF-A0AAW0A3H9-F1
#
_entry.id   AF-A0AAW0A3H9-F1
#
_cell.length_a   1.000
_cell.length_b   1.000
_cell.length_c   1.000
_cell.angle_alpha   90.00
_cell.angle_beta   90.00
_cell.angle_gamma   90.00
#
_symmetry.space_group_name_H-M   'P 1'
#
loop_
_entity.id
_entity.type
_entity.pdbx_description
1 polymer ?
#
loop_
_entity_poly.entity_id
_entity_poly.type
_entity_poly.pdbx_seq_one_letter_code
_entity_poly.pdbx_strand_id
1 'polypeptide(L)'
;MPLPKRRGNKVKGVQFTVMVVGASGNGRTTFVNTLCESEVLAHKDVDTPDNAHAEERVRIKPVNVELEEEGVRIALTIVDTPGFGDNIDNEFAFQEIVNYLERQYDDILAEQSRIKRIPRFRDNRVHALLYFIAPTGHHLREIDIELMRRLSPRVNVIPVIGKADSLTTGELRAFKKRVMEDIDHHDIPIYNFPYDVEEDDEDTIQENMELRVNILLLPSFLFIFVSDGFAGPASFAVIGSEEEIDVNGEPVRARIYPWGIAEVDNPEHSDFGRLRNALLSSHLPDLKMLTEDVLYETYRTEKLSRSVHSDIRSGFSNSSEELASQSVRLKEEQLRRDEEKLREIELKVQREINEKRQELLAKEESLRNLESRLAAQGLAITYCLYLPTYIVFSVRDARNSDRDPRMTHEPRRRRSLLANDALDDDELERIRRYEDFRTIDWIQDSILERSRRIRAARKFNASHRGPRGEVTVSWLWTQFRKAVDGGQTWFVVSLVGVCIGLNAAIISIVTEWLSDIKMGYCHDGWWLNQQFCCWEIDTEDVDGCDSWHPWSTVGVARWSIYVIFAAMFSFVAAHLVRTLAKYAAGSGISEIKCILAGFVMQGFLGFATFFIKSITLPLVIASGLSVGKEGPSVHVACCIGSLVAGMFGKFQRSQGKMREIVTAASAAGVAVAFGAPIGGVLFSIEEMSHTFSIKTMWRSFFCALMATVTLSAMNPFRTGKLVLFQVTYDRDWHFFEIIFFIILGIFGGLYGAFMVKFNLQVAAFRRKFLAKHGVAEAVILATITAMIGYSNQFLRMDMTESMAILFRECDNGGNVNNVCQSSLQWRISNSLLLATVIRIGLVVISYGCKVPAGIFVPSMAIGATFGRMIGIMVKAMYTAYPTSGIFAFCDPDAPCITPGTYAFLGAAAALSGVMQITVTVVVIMFELTGALTYILPTMIVLLVTKAVGDFLGTNGIADEMIRFNGFPFLEKEDHAFNVSVNAVMRKDLATLTESGMRVKDVEATLAATEFKGFPVISDDGARILVGYVGRTELNYVLERSRKTQDITPDTLCLFKAEGGGDGDMDDFELGGALGVGIDNEEDFAETILENTASGGREIKFWPWVNQTPLTVSPQLPLEIVMQLFKRMGPRVILVEDHGTLAGLVTVKDVLRWIAVEKPEGEPSWDERGGLDGMLEEVWTWASQVVAPIQNWSLNLVNRNRTRH
;
A
#
# COMPACT_ATOMS: atom_id res chain seq x y z
N MET A 1 33.68 46.83 14.75
CA MET A 1 33.39 46.05 13.53
C MET A 1 32.71 44.76 13.97
N PRO A 2 31.39 44.61 13.80
CA PRO A 2 30.73 43.32 13.96
C PRO A 2 30.57 42.62 12.61
N LEU A 3 30.81 41.31 12.62
CA LEU A 3 30.84 40.38 11.49
C LEU A 3 29.50 40.34 10.71
N PRO A 4 29.54 40.06 9.39
CA PRO A 4 28.33 39.92 8.58
C PRO A 4 27.61 38.62 8.96
N LYS A 5 26.35 38.73 9.38
CA LYS A 5 25.45 37.58 9.56
C LYS A 5 25.34 36.84 8.23
N ARG A 6 25.70 35.55 8.24
CA ARG A 6 25.44 34.59 7.16
C ARG A 6 23.97 34.70 6.74
N ARG A 7 23.72 34.92 5.44
CA ARG A 7 22.39 34.73 4.83
C ARG A 7 21.99 33.27 5.04
N GLY A 8 21.10 33.02 5.99
CA GLY A 8 20.39 31.75 6.10
C GLY A 8 19.61 31.50 4.81
N ASN A 9 19.47 30.22 4.44
CA ASN A 9 18.56 29.81 3.39
C ASN A 9 17.19 30.44 3.63
N LYS A 10 16.72 31.27 2.68
CA LYS A 10 15.35 31.77 2.70
C LYS A 10 14.43 30.55 2.54
N VAL A 11 13.84 30.10 3.64
CA VAL A 11 12.66 29.24 3.59
C VAL A 11 11.63 29.97 2.73
N LYS A 12 11.16 29.33 1.65
CA LYS A 12 10.14 29.93 0.78
C LYS A 12 8.86 30.09 1.59
N GLY A 13 8.40 31.32 1.78
CA GLY A 13 7.11 31.60 2.45
C GLY A 13 5.93 31.10 1.61
N VAL A 14 4.80 30.87 2.28
CA VAL A 14 3.54 30.43 1.65
C VAL A 14 2.90 31.63 0.95
N GLN A 15 2.58 31.51 -0.34
CA GLN A 15 1.88 32.55 -1.10
C GLN A 15 0.37 32.39 -0.95
N PHE A 16 -0.31 33.48 -0.57
CA PHE A 16 -1.74 33.51 -0.35
C PHE A 16 -2.34 34.85 -0.84
N THR A 17 -3.37 34.82 -1.68
CA THR A 17 -4.06 36.01 -2.19
C THR A 17 -5.49 36.08 -1.66
N VAL A 18 -5.86 37.21 -1.05
CA VAL A 18 -7.22 37.50 -0.53
C VAL A 18 -7.78 38.70 -1.27
N MET A 19 -9.02 38.60 -1.75
CA MET A 19 -9.75 39.72 -2.36
C MET A 19 -10.82 40.25 -1.43
N VAL A 20 -10.97 41.57 -1.34
CA VAL A 20 -11.95 42.21 -0.46
C VAL A 20 -12.91 43.04 -1.29
N VAL A 21 -14.20 42.68 -1.26
CA VAL A 21 -15.26 43.30 -2.08
C VAL A 21 -16.39 43.77 -1.17
N GLY A 22 -16.95 44.96 -1.43
CA GLY A 22 -18.12 45.47 -0.71
C GLY A 22 -18.28 46.98 -0.88
N ALA A 23 -19.46 47.50 -0.56
CA ALA A 23 -19.75 48.92 -0.71
C ALA A 23 -18.79 49.82 0.10
N SER A 24 -18.55 51.04 -0.37
CA SER A 24 -17.75 52.00 0.40
C SER A 24 -18.42 52.29 1.74
N GLY A 25 -17.59 52.46 2.79
CA GLY A 25 -18.07 52.71 4.14
C GLY A 25 -18.41 51.46 4.96
N ASN A 26 -18.24 50.23 4.45
CA ASN A 26 -18.47 48.99 5.22
C ASN A 26 -17.29 48.55 6.13
N GLY A 27 -16.21 49.33 6.22
CA GLY A 27 -15.07 49.03 7.10
C GLY A 27 -13.98 48.13 6.49
N ARG A 28 -13.94 47.97 5.17
CA ARG A 28 -12.95 47.16 4.43
C ARG A 28 -11.50 47.58 4.69
N THR A 29 -11.20 48.87 4.51
CA THR A 29 -9.87 49.46 4.73
C THR A 29 -9.39 49.21 6.16
N THR A 30 -10.24 49.52 7.14
CA THR A 30 -9.92 49.30 8.56
C THR A 30 -9.70 47.82 8.85
N PHE A 31 -10.54 46.91 8.34
CA PHE A 31 -10.35 45.47 8.52
C PHE A 31 -8.99 44.99 7.98
N VAL A 32 -8.61 45.42 6.78
CA VAL A 32 -7.33 45.05 6.17
C VAL A 32 -6.14 45.56 7.00
N ASN A 33 -6.20 46.82 7.44
CA ASN A 33 -5.16 47.39 8.27
C ASN A 33 -5.06 46.68 9.64
N THR A 34 -6.21 46.31 10.22
CA THR A 34 -6.26 45.49 11.44
C THR A 34 -5.72 44.07 11.21
N LEU A 35 -6.03 43.42 10.07
CA LEU A 35 -5.56 42.07 9.72
C LEU A 35 -4.04 42.02 9.53
N CYS A 36 -3.47 43.05 8.91
CA CYS A 36 -2.03 43.14 8.63
C CYS A 36 -1.23 43.84 9.73
N GLU A 37 -1.88 44.27 10.81
CA GLU A 37 -1.26 44.99 11.94
C GLU A 37 -0.44 46.21 11.50
N SER A 38 -0.80 46.80 10.37
CA SER A 38 -0.06 47.88 9.72
C SER A 38 -0.96 48.63 8.75
N GLU A 39 -0.65 49.90 8.49
CA GLU A 39 -1.38 50.73 7.54
C GLU A 39 -1.01 50.33 6.09
N VAL A 40 -1.75 49.36 5.54
CA VAL A 40 -1.54 48.80 4.20
C VAL A 40 -2.39 49.53 3.15
N LEU A 41 -3.63 49.86 3.51
CA LEU A 41 -4.57 50.59 2.67
C LEU A 41 -4.81 51.99 3.26
N ALA A 42 -4.59 53.02 2.43
CA ALA A 42 -4.90 54.39 2.80
C ALA A 42 -6.42 54.63 2.82
N HIS A 43 -6.90 55.42 3.77
CA HIS A 43 -8.29 55.88 3.80
C HIS A 43 -8.57 56.83 2.64
N LYS A 44 -9.79 56.79 2.10
CA LYS A 44 -10.24 57.73 1.07
C LYS A 44 -10.48 59.10 1.72
N ASP A 45 -9.80 60.14 1.23
CA ASP A 45 -10.07 61.53 1.62
C ASP A 45 -11.51 61.93 1.26
N VAL A 46 -12.15 62.76 2.08
CA VAL A 46 -13.51 63.25 1.86
C VAL A 46 -13.59 63.97 0.51
N ASP A 47 -14.54 63.58 -0.33
CA ASP A 47 -14.75 64.21 -1.63
C ASP A 47 -15.00 65.72 -1.44
N THR A 48 -14.20 66.55 -2.10
CA THR A 48 -14.45 68.01 -2.12
C THR A 48 -15.77 68.28 -2.86
N PRO A 49 -16.55 69.32 -2.47
CA PRO A 49 -17.81 69.65 -3.13
C PRO A 49 -17.70 69.77 -4.66
N ASP A 50 -16.52 70.18 -5.16
CA ASP A 50 -16.22 70.34 -6.57
C ASP A 50 -16.09 69.00 -7.31
N ASN A 51 -15.69 67.91 -6.65
CA ASN A 51 -15.45 66.58 -7.26
C ASN A 51 -16.53 65.55 -6.95
N ALA A 52 -17.50 65.86 -6.09
CA ALA A 52 -18.58 64.95 -5.68
C ALA A 52 -19.50 64.47 -6.83
N HIS A 53 -19.45 65.13 -8.00
CA HIS A 53 -20.21 64.74 -9.19
C HIS A 53 -19.44 63.76 -10.12
N ALA A 54 -18.19 63.44 -9.80
CA ALA A 54 -17.37 62.54 -10.61
C ALA A 54 -17.55 61.08 -10.16
N GLU A 55 -18.08 60.24 -11.05
CA GLU A 55 -18.20 58.79 -10.84
C GLU A 55 -16.82 58.12 -11.00
N GLU A 56 -16.16 57.78 -9.89
CA GLU A 56 -14.92 57.01 -9.93
C GLU A 56 -15.24 55.52 -10.21
N ARG A 57 -14.70 54.99 -11.31
CA ARG A 57 -14.88 53.58 -11.68
C ARG A 57 -14.14 52.66 -10.70
N VAL A 58 -14.65 51.44 -10.54
CA VAL A 58 -13.97 50.39 -9.76
C VAL A 58 -12.57 50.14 -10.31
N ARG A 59 -11.57 50.20 -9.44
CA ARG A 59 -10.16 49.90 -9.77
C ARG A 59 -9.67 48.77 -8.90
N ILE A 60 -9.14 47.71 -9.50
CA ILE A 60 -8.60 46.57 -8.76
C ILE A 60 -7.13 46.84 -8.44
N LYS A 61 -6.77 46.89 -7.15
CA LYS A 61 -5.42 47.20 -6.69
C LYS A 61 -4.85 46.05 -5.85
N PRO A 62 -3.88 45.27 -6.36
CA PRO A 62 -3.17 44.28 -5.58
C PRO A 62 -2.02 44.91 -4.77
N VAL A 63 -1.97 44.62 -3.47
CA VAL A 63 -0.93 45.06 -2.53
C VAL A 63 -0.28 43.83 -1.92
N ASN A 64 1.06 43.75 -1.91
CA ASN A 64 1.77 42.61 -1.33
C ASN A 64 2.29 42.97 0.06
N VAL A 65 2.06 42.08 1.03
CA VAL A 65 2.47 42.21 2.43
C VAL A 65 3.14 40.91 2.85
N GLU A 66 4.26 41.00 3.58
CA GLU A 66 4.91 39.83 4.19
C GLU A 66 4.51 39.78 5.67
N LEU A 67 3.85 38.70 6.09
CA LEU A 67 3.41 38.45 7.47
C LEU A 67 4.16 37.25 8.06
N GLU A 68 4.32 37.23 9.38
CA GLU A 68 4.89 36.09 10.12
C GLU A 68 3.90 35.70 11.23
N GLU A 69 3.20 34.57 11.04
CA GLU A 69 2.17 34.06 11.96
C GLU A 69 2.61 32.67 12.44
N GLU A 70 2.64 32.42 13.76
CA GLU A 70 3.01 31.12 14.36
C GLU A 70 4.34 30.50 13.84
N GLY A 71 5.29 31.34 13.41
CA GLY A 71 6.58 30.91 12.86
C GLY A 71 6.58 30.56 11.37
N VAL A 72 5.45 30.74 10.68
CA VAL A 72 5.29 30.60 9.22
C VAL A 72 5.31 31.97 8.55
N ARG A 73 6.13 32.12 7.50
CA ARG A 73 6.15 33.34 6.68
C ARG A 73 5.12 33.26 5.57
N ILE A 74 4.16 34.17 5.58
CA ILE A 74 3.08 34.27 4.59
C ILE A 74 3.34 35.48 3.70
N ALA A 75 3.46 35.26 2.39
CA ALA A 75 3.46 36.31 1.39
C ALA A 75 2.00 36.55 0.96
N LEU A 76 1.35 37.49 1.64
CA LEU A 76 -0.06 37.83 1.47
C LEU A 76 -0.23 38.89 0.37
N THR A 77 -1.05 38.60 -0.64
CA THR A 77 -1.47 39.56 -1.66
C THR A 77 -2.91 39.98 -1.39
N ILE A 78 -3.15 41.26 -1.11
CA ILE A 78 -4.48 41.81 -0.86
C ILE A 78 -4.97 42.52 -2.11
N VAL A 79 -6.11 42.08 -2.62
CA VAL A 79 -6.76 42.66 -3.80
C VAL A 79 -7.97 43.47 -3.34
N ASP A 80 -7.84 44.81 -3.36
CA ASP A 80 -8.93 45.73 -3.00
C ASP A 80 -9.68 46.23 -4.23
N THR A 81 -10.98 46.48 -4.06
CA THR A 81 -11.92 47.03 -5.05
C THR A 81 -12.55 48.36 -4.59
N PRO A 82 -11.78 49.46 -4.48
CA PRO A 82 -12.34 50.79 -4.22
C PRO A 82 -13.35 51.21 -5.30
N GLY A 83 -14.41 51.92 -4.90
CA GLY A 83 -15.46 52.42 -5.80
C GLY A 83 -16.57 51.42 -6.10
N PHE A 84 -16.50 50.19 -5.58
CA PHE A 84 -17.56 49.19 -5.78
C PHE A 84 -18.79 49.56 -4.95
N GLY A 85 -19.98 49.58 -5.58
CA GLY A 85 -21.25 49.88 -4.91
C GLY A 85 -21.54 51.37 -4.70
N ASP A 86 -20.69 52.27 -5.23
CA ASP A 86 -20.85 53.73 -5.11
C ASP A 86 -21.66 54.33 -6.27
N ASN A 87 -21.69 53.67 -7.42
CA ASN A 87 -22.44 54.09 -8.60
C ASN A 87 -23.87 53.53 -8.60
N ILE A 88 -24.78 54.17 -9.32
CA ILE A 88 -26.15 53.67 -9.51
C ILE A 88 -26.13 52.42 -10.40
N ASP A 89 -25.34 52.43 -11.48
CA ASP A 89 -25.09 51.27 -12.33
C ASP A 89 -23.74 50.63 -11.96
N ASN A 90 -23.79 49.38 -11.48
CA ASN A 90 -22.62 48.60 -11.09
C ASN A 90 -22.33 47.44 -12.06
N GLU A 91 -23.02 47.32 -13.21
CA GLU A 91 -22.84 46.19 -14.12
C GLU A 91 -21.40 46.10 -14.64
N PHE A 92 -20.80 47.25 -14.96
CA PHE A 92 -19.39 47.33 -15.35
C PHE A 92 -18.45 46.88 -14.21
N ALA A 93 -18.81 47.17 -12.96
CA ALA A 93 -18.02 46.76 -11.79
C ALA A 93 -18.07 45.25 -11.59
N PHE A 94 -19.24 44.61 -11.78
CA PHE A 94 -19.37 43.16 -11.72
C PHE A 94 -18.48 42.50 -12.78
N GLN A 95 -18.53 42.99 -14.01
CA GLN A 95 -17.77 42.41 -15.11
C GLN A 95 -16.26 42.59 -14.91
N GLU A 96 -15.79 43.74 -14.39
CA GLU A 96 -14.35 43.96 -14.17
C GLU A 96 -13.79 43.03 -13.09
N ILE A 97 -14.53 42.78 -12.01
CA ILE A 97 -14.15 41.85 -10.94
C ILE A 97 -14.07 40.41 -11.46
N VAL A 98 -15.11 39.95 -12.17
CA VAL A 98 -15.14 38.60 -12.75
C VAL A 98 -14.01 38.43 -13.77
N ASN A 99 -13.82 39.41 -14.67
CA ASN A 99 -12.75 39.41 -15.65
C ASN A 99 -11.36 39.33 -14.99
N TYR A 100 -11.16 39.99 -13.85
CA TYR A 100 -9.89 39.91 -13.13
C TYR A 100 -9.61 38.49 -12.62
N LEU A 101 -10.60 37.83 -12.01
CA LEU A 101 -10.48 36.43 -11.55
C LEU A 101 -10.17 35.50 -12.72
N GLU A 102 -10.90 35.62 -13.83
CA GLU A 102 -10.67 34.78 -15.01
C GLU A 102 -9.31 35.05 -15.67
N ARG A 103 -8.85 36.32 -15.73
CA ARG A 103 -7.51 36.67 -16.20
C ARG A 103 -6.42 35.98 -15.39
N GLN A 104 -6.58 35.85 -14.06
CA GLN A 104 -5.60 35.13 -13.23
C GLN A 104 -5.53 33.65 -13.61
N TYR A 105 -6.68 33.00 -13.86
CA TYR A 105 -6.71 31.61 -14.33
C TYR A 105 -6.12 31.45 -15.74
N ASP A 106 -6.33 32.42 -16.62
CA ASP A 106 -5.74 32.42 -17.96
C ASP A 106 -4.23 32.50 -17.96
N ASP A 107 -3.65 33.33 -17.08
CA ASP A 107 -2.20 33.41 -16.94
C ASP A 107 -1.61 32.07 -16.47
N ILE A 108 -2.28 31.36 -15.55
CA ILE A 108 -1.88 30.01 -15.13
C ILE A 108 -2.00 29.01 -16.28
N LEU A 109 -3.13 29.01 -16.99
CA LEU A 109 -3.36 28.09 -18.10
C LEU A 109 -2.36 28.30 -19.25
N ALA A 110 -2.04 29.56 -19.55
CA ALA A 110 -1.01 29.93 -20.52
C ALA A 110 0.39 29.47 -20.08
N GLU A 111 0.70 29.47 -18.78
CA GLU A 111 1.97 28.97 -18.26
C GLU A 111 2.01 27.43 -18.23
N GLN A 112 0.93 26.77 -17.84
CA GLN A 112 0.83 25.30 -17.82
C GLN A 112 0.89 24.69 -19.23
N SER A 113 0.40 25.42 -20.24
CA SER A 113 0.45 25.02 -21.65
C SER A 113 1.80 25.26 -22.33
N ARG A 114 2.76 25.93 -21.68
CA ARG A 114 4.12 26.11 -22.22
C ARG A 114 4.92 24.82 -22.14
N ILE A 115 5.59 24.45 -23.25
CA ILE A 115 6.52 23.32 -23.32
C ILE A 115 7.69 23.49 -22.33
N LYS A 116 8.15 24.73 -22.11
CA LYS A 116 9.18 25.07 -21.13
C LYS A 116 8.66 26.15 -20.17
N ARG A 117 8.41 25.74 -18.92
CA ARG A 117 7.88 26.60 -17.86
C ARG A 117 8.93 27.62 -17.38
N ILE A 118 8.48 28.81 -17.02
CA ILE A 118 9.28 29.88 -16.41
C ILE A 118 9.50 29.55 -14.92
N PRO A 119 10.75 29.35 -14.47
CA PRO A 119 11.06 28.92 -13.10
C PRO A 119 10.75 29.98 -12.01
N ARG A 120 10.35 31.19 -12.39
CA ARG A 120 10.02 32.31 -11.49
C ARG A 120 8.59 32.85 -11.69
N PHE A 121 7.73 32.09 -12.35
CA PHE A 121 6.32 32.44 -12.46
C PHE A 121 5.68 32.50 -11.05
N ARG A 122 4.87 33.53 -10.80
CA ARG A 122 4.19 33.75 -9.51
C ARG A 122 2.72 33.41 -9.68
N ASP A 123 2.21 32.59 -8.77
CA ASP A 123 0.79 32.28 -8.72
C ASP A 123 0.04 33.41 -8.00
N ASN A 124 -0.79 34.12 -8.75
CA ASN A 124 -1.59 35.26 -8.28
C ASN A 124 -3.09 34.94 -8.24
N ARG A 125 -3.48 33.65 -8.35
CA ARG A 125 -4.88 33.24 -8.19
C ARG A 125 -5.41 33.71 -6.83
N VAL A 126 -6.66 34.16 -6.81
CA VAL A 126 -7.35 34.60 -5.59
C VAL A 126 -7.89 33.36 -4.88
N HIS A 127 -7.46 33.11 -3.64
CA HIS A 127 -7.85 31.90 -2.89
C HIS A 127 -9.06 32.12 -1.98
N ALA A 128 -9.30 33.35 -1.54
CA ALA A 128 -10.46 33.71 -0.73
C ALA A 128 -10.97 35.10 -1.10
N LEU A 129 -12.30 35.26 -1.14
CA LEU A 129 -12.97 36.54 -1.36
C LEU A 129 -13.84 36.85 -0.14
N LEU A 130 -13.49 37.94 0.56
CA LEU A 130 -14.28 38.46 1.67
C LEU A 130 -15.32 39.44 1.13
N TYR A 131 -16.59 39.07 1.25
CA TYR A 131 -17.71 39.89 0.80
C TYR A 131 -18.31 40.70 1.95
N PHE A 132 -18.07 42.00 1.97
CA PHE A 132 -18.50 42.92 3.03
C PHE A 132 -19.95 43.40 2.84
N ILE A 133 -20.84 42.82 3.64
CA ILE A 133 -22.27 43.14 3.72
C ILE A 133 -22.46 44.36 4.63
N ALA A 134 -23.29 45.30 4.18
CA ALA A 134 -23.63 46.49 4.96
C ALA A 134 -24.55 46.13 6.15
N PRO A 135 -24.31 46.67 7.36
CA PRO A 135 -25.10 46.37 8.55
C PRO A 135 -26.42 47.17 8.56
N THR A 136 -27.33 46.88 7.64
CA THR A 136 -28.62 47.59 7.52
C THR A 136 -29.66 47.16 8.54
N GLY A 137 -29.46 45.99 9.17
CA GLY A 137 -30.46 45.38 10.04
C GLY A 137 -31.65 44.76 9.29
N HIS A 138 -31.68 44.76 7.95
CA HIS A 138 -32.79 44.20 7.14
C HIS A 138 -32.38 42.88 6.42
N HIS A 139 -32.75 42.69 5.15
CA HIS A 139 -32.36 41.56 4.30
C HIS A 139 -31.13 41.94 3.45
N LEU A 140 -30.53 40.96 2.75
CA LEU A 140 -29.49 41.23 1.76
C LEU A 140 -30.00 42.15 0.64
N ARG A 141 -29.14 43.04 0.14
CA ARG A 141 -29.49 43.88 -1.01
C ARG A 141 -29.40 43.04 -2.28
N GLU A 142 -30.20 43.39 -3.29
CA GLU A 142 -30.18 42.70 -4.60
C GLU A 142 -28.78 42.71 -5.24
N ILE A 143 -28.04 43.81 -5.11
CA ILE A 143 -26.65 43.91 -5.57
C ILE A 143 -25.71 42.91 -4.87
N ASP A 144 -25.96 42.61 -3.59
CA ASP A 144 -25.15 41.70 -2.81
C ASP A 144 -25.42 40.24 -3.24
N ILE A 145 -26.69 39.89 -3.44
CA ILE A 145 -27.16 38.58 -3.90
C ILE A 145 -26.58 38.27 -5.29
N GLU A 146 -26.78 39.17 -6.25
CA GLU A 146 -26.39 38.97 -7.65
C GLU A 146 -24.88 38.83 -7.80
N LEU A 147 -24.10 39.66 -7.10
CA LEU A 147 -22.64 39.60 -7.21
C LEU A 147 -22.07 38.35 -6.54
N MET A 148 -22.51 37.98 -5.33
CA MET A 148 -22.03 36.75 -4.67
C MET A 148 -22.33 35.52 -5.53
N ARG A 149 -23.50 35.47 -6.18
CA ARG A 149 -23.88 34.40 -7.10
C ARG A 149 -23.00 34.32 -8.35
N ARG A 150 -22.56 35.47 -8.89
CA ARG A 150 -21.65 35.51 -10.06
C ARG A 150 -20.20 35.15 -9.71
N LEU A 151 -19.76 35.42 -8.48
CA LEU A 151 -18.36 35.21 -8.06
C LEU A 151 -18.07 33.80 -7.55
N SER A 152 -19.04 33.17 -6.90
CA SER A 152 -18.91 31.85 -6.27
C SER A 152 -18.37 30.72 -7.15
N PRO A 153 -18.64 30.65 -8.49
CA PRO A 153 -18.07 29.57 -9.31
C PRO A 153 -16.57 29.77 -9.60
N ARG A 154 -16.01 30.94 -9.28
CA ARG A 154 -14.64 31.33 -9.63
C ARG A 154 -13.75 31.55 -8.42
N VAL A 155 -14.29 31.79 -7.23
CA VAL A 155 -13.52 32.03 -5.99
C VAL A 155 -14.30 31.60 -4.74
N ASN A 156 -13.59 31.24 -3.68
CA ASN A 156 -14.18 30.93 -2.37
C ASN A 156 -14.77 32.20 -1.73
N VAL A 157 -16.09 32.36 -1.76
CA VAL A 157 -16.79 33.53 -1.18
C VAL A 157 -17.08 33.30 0.30
N ILE A 158 -16.63 34.24 1.15
CA ILE A 158 -16.89 34.27 2.59
C ILE A 158 -17.69 35.55 2.90
N PRO A 159 -18.96 35.45 3.33
CA PRO A 159 -19.77 36.61 3.69
C PRO A 159 -19.35 37.18 5.05
N VAL A 160 -19.13 38.50 5.09
CA VAL A 160 -18.67 39.23 6.28
C VAL A 160 -19.56 40.44 6.50
N ILE A 161 -20.19 40.56 7.67
CA ILE A 161 -20.91 41.77 8.09
C ILE A 161 -19.88 42.75 8.65
N GLY A 162 -19.68 43.86 7.92
CA GLY A 162 -18.78 44.93 8.35
C GLY A 162 -19.46 45.88 9.35
N LYS A 163 -18.66 46.57 10.17
CA LYS A 163 -19.15 47.54 11.19
C LYS A 163 -20.25 46.94 12.08
N ALA A 164 -19.98 45.75 12.63
CA ALA A 164 -20.92 45.05 13.50
C ALA A 164 -21.30 45.85 14.76
N ASP A 165 -20.42 46.75 15.19
CA ASP A 165 -20.60 47.75 16.25
C ASP A 165 -21.73 48.76 16.01
N SER A 166 -22.26 48.86 14.79
CA SER A 166 -23.41 49.72 14.46
C SER A 166 -24.78 49.12 14.83
N LEU A 167 -24.83 47.83 15.17
CA LEU A 167 -26.05 47.11 15.54
C LEU A 167 -25.99 46.67 17.01
N THR A 168 -27.13 46.65 17.71
CA THR A 168 -27.18 46.00 19.02
C THR A 168 -26.98 44.48 18.89
N THR A 169 -26.54 43.80 19.96
CA THR A 169 -26.34 42.34 19.94
C THR A 169 -27.60 41.55 19.54
N GLY A 170 -28.78 42.06 19.86
CA GLY A 170 -30.07 41.50 19.44
C GLY A 170 -30.37 41.72 17.95
N GLU A 171 -30.16 42.93 17.45
CA GLU A 171 -30.34 43.28 16.03
C GLU A 171 -29.35 42.55 15.13
N LEU A 172 -28.08 42.47 15.56
CA LEU A 172 -27.01 41.76 14.86
C LEU A 172 -27.36 40.27 14.70
N ARG A 173 -27.88 39.62 15.76
CA ARG A 173 -28.33 38.23 15.70
C ARG A 173 -29.50 38.03 14.74
N ALA A 174 -30.47 38.96 14.75
CA ALA A 174 -31.60 38.90 13.83
C ALA A 174 -31.18 39.14 12.37
N PHE A 175 -30.22 40.04 12.15
CA PHE A 175 -29.66 40.35 10.85
C PHE A 175 -28.85 39.17 10.28
N LYS A 176 -27.97 38.57 11.09
CA LYS A 176 -27.24 37.34 10.79
C LYS A 176 -28.17 36.22 10.30
N LYS A 177 -29.30 36.00 10.99
CA LYS A 177 -30.31 35.00 10.60
C LYS A 177 -30.91 35.28 9.23
N ARG A 178 -31.36 36.52 8.99
CA ARG A 178 -31.95 36.93 7.70
C ARG A 178 -30.96 36.80 6.53
N VAL A 179 -29.70 37.19 6.74
CA VAL A 179 -28.65 37.05 5.72
C VAL A 179 -28.46 35.58 5.32
N MET A 180 -28.46 34.66 6.28
CA MET A 180 -28.35 33.23 5.97
C MET A 180 -29.62 32.66 5.31
N GLU A 181 -30.81 33.12 5.70
CA GLU A 181 -32.08 32.79 5.03
C GLU A 181 -32.08 33.27 3.57
N ASP A 182 -31.56 34.47 3.29
CA ASP A 182 -31.47 34.98 1.92
C ASP A 182 -30.42 34.23 1.09
N ILE A 183 -29.29 33.82 1.68
CA ILE A 183 -28.25 33.02 0.99
C ILE A 183 -28.80 31.65 0.59
N ASP A 184 -29.54 31.00 1.50
CA ASP A 184 -30.19 29.70 1.26
C ASP A 184 -31.34 29.83 0.24
N HIS A 185 -32.20 30.83 0.40
CA HIS A 185 -33.34 31.07 -0.50
C HIS A 185 -32.92 31.32 -1.95
N HIS A 186 -31.76 31.94 -2.18
CA HIS A 186 -31.25 32.27 -3.51
C HIS A 186 -30.17 31.31 -4.03
N ASP A 187 -29.92 30.19 -3.33
CA ASP A 187 -28.92 29.17 -3.68
C ASP A 187 -27.52 29.76 -3.94
N ILE A 188 -27.05 30.66 -3.06
CA ILE A 188 -25.75 31.30 -3.23
C ILE A 188 -24.65 30.36 -2.69
N PRO A 189 -23.72 29.84 -3.53
CA PRO A 189 -22.65 28.98 -3.07
C PRO A 189 -21.61 29.80 -2.30
N ILE A 190 -21.50 29.58 -1.00
CA ILE A 190 -20.47 30.17 -0.13
C ILE A 190 -19.53 29.08 0.40
N TYR A 191 -18.33 29.49 0.83
CA TYR A 191 -17.38 28.57 1.44
C TYR A 191 -17.93 27.99 2.76
N ASN A 192 -17.96 26.66 2.87
CA ASN A 192 -18.66 25.94 3.95
C ASN A 192 -17.71 25.06 4.81
N PHE A 193 -16.53 25.60 5.16
CA PHE A 193 -15.56 25.06 6.14
C PHE A 193 -15.65 23.53 6.31
N PRO A 194 -15.26 22.75 5.29
CA PRO A 194 -15.45 21.30 5.28
C PRO A 194 -14.60 20.65 6.38
N TYR A 195 -15.16 19.62 7.02
CA TYR A 195 -14.42 18.75 7.93
C TYR A 195 -14.75 17.31 7.61
N ASP A 196 -13.74 16.45 7.69
CA ASP A 196 -13.89 15.01 7.59
C ASP A 196 -13.82 14.40 8.99
N VAL A 197 -14.97 13.94 9.48
CA VAL A 197 -15.11 13.25 10.78
C VAL A 197 -14.23 11.98 10.86
N GLU A 198 -13.72 11.48 9.73
CA GLU A 198 -12.88 10.29 9.63
C GLU A 198 -11.37 10.56 9.51
N GLU A 199 -10.97 11.80 9.19
CA GLU A 199 -9.57 12.19 8.99
C GLU A 199 -9.11 13.25 9.98
N ASP A 200 -10.00 14.16 10.37
CA ASP A 200 -9.72 15.28 11.26
C ASP A 200 -9.81 14.84 12.73
N ASP A 201 -8.97 15.40 13.57
CA ASP A 201 -8.97 15.22 15.02
C ASP A 201 -10.14 15.95 15.69
N GLU A 202 -10.51 15.55 16.91
CA GLU A 202 -11.71 16.08 17.60
C GLU A 202 -11.65 17.61 17.81
N ASP A 203 -10.45 18.17 18.01
CA ASP A 203 -10.26 19.62 18.16
C ASP A 203 -10.54 20.35 16.84
N THR A 204 -10.02 19.85 15.71
CA THR A 204 -10.30 20.36 14.36
C THR A 204 -11.78 20.20 13.98
N ILE A 205 -12.40 19.07 14.32
CA ILE A 205 -13.83 18.86 14.09
C ILE A 205 -14.66 19.85 14.90
N GLN A 206 -14.31 20.09 16.16
CA GLN A 206 -14.99 21.04 17.03
C GLN A 206 -14.83 22.48 16.51
N GLU A 207 -13.62 22.88 16.09
CA GLU A 207 -13.36 24.19 15.48
C GLU A 207 -14.19 24.38 14.20
N ASN A 208 -14.17 23.40 13.29
CA ASN A 208 -14.90 23.46 12.02
C ASN A 208 -16.42 23.36 12.22
N MET A 209 -16.88 22.65 13.26
CA MET A 209 -18.27 22.67 13.69
C MET A 209 -18.67 24.04 14.26
N GLU A 210 -17.84 24.70 15.06
CA GLU A 210 -18.11 26.05 15.57
C GLU A 210 -18.17 27.10 14.44
N LEU A 211 -17.28 26.97 13.44
CA LEU A 211 -17.32 27.78 12.22
C LEU A 211 -18.55 27.48 11.34
N ARG A 212 -19.08 26.25 11.36
CA ARG A 212 -20.30 25.82 10.62
C ARG A 212 -21.62 26.06 11.34
N VAL A 213 -21.66 26.00 12.68
CA VAL A 213 -22.83 26.39 13.48
C VAL A 213 -23.14 27.87 13.22
N ASN A 214 -22.13 28.65 12.89
CA ASN A 214 -22.24 30.01 12.39
C ASN A 214 -22.79 30.10 10.94
N ILE A 215 -23.01 29.01 10.20
CA ILE A 215 -23.39 29.06 8.76
C ILE A 215 -24.68 28.27 8.43
N LEU A 216 -25.13 27.32 9.25
CA LEU A 216 -26.26 26.44 8.86
C LEU A 216 -27.65 26.87 9.35
N LEU A 217 -28.61 26.89 8.42
CA LEU A 217 -30.06 26.75 8.68
C LEU A 217 -30.36 25.27 8.95
N LEU A 218 -30.95 24.95 10.11
CA LEU A 218 -31.61 23.66 10.35
C LEU A 218 -33.14 23.83 10.22
N PRO A 219 -33.87 22.81 9.72
CA PRO A 219 -35.31 22.88 9.52
C PRO A 219 -36.06 23.09 10.85
N SER A 220 -37.18 23.79 10.75
CA SER A 220 -37.94 24.47 11.82
C SER A 220 -38.48 23.59 12.97
N PHE A 221 -38.14 22.31 13.05
CA PHE A 221 -38.52 21.45 14.18
C PHE A 221 -37.55 21.52 15.37
N LEU A 222 -36.37 22.14 15.19
CA LEU A 222 -35.32 22.26 16.20
C LEU A 222 -35.14 23.70 16.74
N PHE A 223 -36.20 24.50 16.86
CA PHE A 223 -36.07 25.90 17.31
C PHE A 223 -36.76 26.24 18.64
N ILE A 224 -37.31 25.25 19.37
CA ILE A 224 -38.03 25.50 20.63
C ILE A 224 -37.18 25.26 21.91
N PHE A 225 -35.97 24.69 21.81
CA PHE A 225 -35.19 24.32 23.01
C PHE A 225 -33.75 24.84 23.04
N VAL A 226 -33.56 26.16 22.97
CA VAL A 226 -32.39 26.83 23.57
C VAL A 226 -32.89 28.10 24.25
N SER A 227 -33.26 28.00 25.53
CA SER A 227 -33.27 29.17 26.41
C SER A 227 -31.96 29.18 27.17
N ASP A 228 -31.32 30.34 27.11
CA ASP A 228 -30.26 30.85 27.97
C ASP A 228 -28.84 30.37 27.66
N GLY A 229 -28.14 31.15 26.82
CA GLY A 229 -26.68 31.17 26.76
C GLY A 229 -26.08 31.12 25.36
N PHE A 230 -26.17 32.25 24.64
CA PHE A 230 -25.26 32.72 23.58
C PHE A 230 -24.97 31.83 22.33
N ALA A 231 -25.10 32.47 21.15
CA ALA A 231 -24.76 32.04 19.78
C ALA A 231 -25.85 31.30 18.97
N GLY A 232 -26.58 32.07 18.14
CA GLY A 232 -27.37 31.55 17.02
C GLY A 232 -26.54 31.53 15.72
N PRO A 233 -27.03 30.90 14.64
CA PRO A 233 -26.29 30.74 13.38
C PRO A 233 -26.05 32.08 12.70
N ALA A 234 -24.84 32.33 12.24
CA ALA A 234 -24.40 33.67 11.90
C ALA A 234 -23.11 33.82 11.09
N SER A 235 -23.20 34.40 9.89
CA SER A 235 -22.08 35.00 9.15
C SER A 235 -21.10 35.80 10.03
N PHE A 236 -19.82 35.88 9.63
CA PHE A 236 -18.78 36.58 10.39
C PHE A 236 -19.17 38.06 10.56
N ALA A 237 -19.30 38.54 11.79
CA ALA A 237 -19.53 39.95 12.07
C ALA A 237 -18.27 40.56 12.67
N VAL A 238 -17.64 41.48 11.94
CA VAL A 238 -16.31 42.00 12.30
C VAL A 238 -16.35 43.47 12.69
N ILE A 239 -15.54 43.79 13.70
CA ILE A 239 -15.18 45.14 14.10
C ILE A 239 -13.68 45.27 13.82
N GLY A 240 -13.25 46.36 13.19
CA GLY A 240 -11.83 46.62 12.94
C GLY A 240 -11.41 47.94 13.59
N SER A 241 -10.23 47.99 14.20
CA SER A 241 -9.65 49.23 14.75
C SER A 241 -8.17 49.33 14.39
N GLU A 242 -7.71 50.55 14.14
CA GLU A 242 -6.30 50.91 13.96
C GLU A 242 -5.71 51.53 15.24
N GLU A 243 -6.56 51.83 16.23
CA GLU A 243 -6.17 52.43 17.51
C GLU A 243 -6.01 51.36 18.60
N GLU A 244 -4.91 51.43 19.35
CA GLU A 244 -4.66 50.61 20.54
C GLU A 244 -4.94 51.40 21.81
N ILE A 245 -5.71 50.79 22.71
CA ILE A 245 -6.15 51.39 23.97
C ILE A 245 -5.77 50.44 25.10
N ASP A 246 -5.29 51.00 26.20
CA ASP A 246 -4.98 50.23 27.40
C ASP A 246 -6.28 49.90 28.16
N VAL A 247 -6.64 48.61 28.18
CA VAL A 247 -7.77 48.08 28.93
C VAL A 247 -7.21 47.08 29.95
N ASN A 248 -7.33 47.40 31.25
CA ASN A 248 -6.84 46.57 32.35
C ASN A 248 -5.30 46.31 32.37
N GLY A 249 -4.48 47.17 31.76
CA GLY A 249 -3.03 47.04 31.73
C GLY A 249 -2.49 46.28 30.51
N GLU A 250 -3.36 45.89 29.58
CA GLU A 250 -2.99 45.28 28.30
C GLU A 250 -3.38 46.22 27.14
N PRO A 251 -2.48 46.45 26.16
CA PRO A 251 -2.81 47.18 24.95
C PRO A 251 -3.72 46.32 24.06
N VAL A 252 -4.97 46.74 23.89
CA VAL A 252 -5.98 46.05 23.07
C VAL A 252 -6.46 46.98 21.96
N ARG A 253 -6.60 46.46 20.75
CA ARG A 253 -7.22 47.22 19.65
C ARG A 253 -8.71 47.34 19.91
N ALA A 254 -9.19 48.57 20.07
CA ALA A 254 -10.59 48.81 20.40
C ALA A 254 -11.09 50.12 19.78
N ARG A 255 -12.41 50.28 19.73
CA ARG A 255 -13.08 51.54 19.39
C ARG A 255 -13.74 52.12 20.62
N ILE A 256 -13.57 53.43 20.84
CA ILE A 256 -14.18 54.14 21.97
C ILE A 256 -15.46 54.84 21.50
N TYR A 257 -16.56 54.54 22.17
CA TYR A 257 -17.83 55.23 22.03
C TYR A 257 -18.18 55.99 23.32
N PRO A 258 -19.05 57.02 23.25
CA PRO A 258 -19.53 57.70 24.45
C PRO A 258 -20.22 56.80 25.49
N TRP A 259 -20.68 55.61 25.08
CA TRP A 259 -21.41 54.65 25.91
C TRP A 259 -20.64 53.35 26.22
N GLY A 260 -19.40 53.17 25.72
CA GLY A 260 -18.63 51.95 25.96
C GLY A 260 -17.44 51.76 25.04
N ILE A 261 -16.69 50.69 25.25
CA ILE A 261 -15.53 50.29 24.45
C ILE A 261 -15.90 49.02 23.67
N ALA A 262 -15.58 48.96 22.38
CA ALA A 262 -15.74 47.78 21.55
C ALA A 262 -14.35 47.24 21.18
N GLU A 263 -13.97 46.12 21.79
CA GLU A 263 -12.72 45.39 21.56
C GLU A 263 -12.79 44.58 20.26
N VAL A 264 -11.70 44.58 19.50
CA VAL A 264 -11.66 43.89 18.20
C VAL A 264 -11.58 42.37 18.36
N ASP A 265 -10.77 41.89 19.32
CA ASP A 265 -10.46 40.47 19.50
C ASP A 265 -11.44 39.74 20.44
N ASN A 266 -12.44 40.44 20.98
CA ASN A 266 -13.38 39.87 21.92
C ASN A 266 -14.54 39.14 21.20
N PRO A 267 -14.69 37.81 21.43
CA PRO A 267 -15.65 36.97 20.71
C PRO A 267 -17.12 37.23 21.07
N GLU A 268 -17.41 38.01 22.12
CA GLU A 268 -18.79 38.37 22.49
C GLU A 268 -19.39 39.43 21.57
N HIS A 269 -18.57 40.22 20.88
CA HIS A 269 -19.05 41.30 20.00
C HIS A 269 -18.36 41.39 18.64
N SER A 270 -17.25 40.67 18.43
CA SER A 270 -16.53 40.63 17.16
C SER A 270 -16.05 39.21 16.82
N ASP A 271 -16.31 38.76 15.60
CA ASP A 271 -15.81 37.50 15.04
C ASP A 271 -14.43 37.67 14.35
N PHE A 272 -13.78 38.83 14.52
CA PHE A 272 -12.50 39.13 13.85
C PHE A 272 -11.41 38.10 14.14
N GLY A 273 -11.20 37.72 15.41
CA GLY A 273 -10.19 36.73 15.79
C GLY A 273 -10.42 35.36 15.13
N ARG A 274 -11.68 34.92 15.02
CA ARG A 274 -12.06 33.67 14.34
C ARG A 274 -11.80 33.75 12.84
N LEU A 275 -12.17 34.85 12.20
CA LEU A 275 -11.93 35.05 10.77
C LEU A 275 -10.43 35.15 10.46
N ARG A 276 -9.65 35.83 11.30
CA ARG A 276 -8.19 35.93 11.18
C ARG A 276 -7.52 34.55 11.29
N ASN A 277 -7.91 33.75 12.29
CA ASN A 277 -7.39 32.39 12.46
C ASN A 277 -7.71 31.51 11.23
N ALA A 278 -8.95 31.54 10.76
CA ALA A 278 -9.37 30.78 9.59
C ALA A 278 -8.60 31.17 8.31
N LEU A 279 -8.37 32.46 8.08
CA LEU A 279 -7.70 32.95 6.87
C LEU A 279 -6.17 32.73 6.87
N LEU A 280 -5.52 32.88 8.03
CA LEU A 280 -4.05 32.94 8.11
C LEU A 280 -3.40 31.71 8.75
N SER A 281 -4.13 30.90 9.52
CA SER A 281 -3.61 29.67 10.15
C SER A 281 -4.38 28.43 9.73
N SER A 282 -5.61 28.21 10.23
CA SER A 282 -6.27 26.90 10.14
C SER A 282 -6.70 26.48 8.72
N HIS A 283 -7.36 27.36 7.95
CA HIS A 283 -7.98 26.99 6.66
C HIS A 283 -7.25 27.54 5.42
N LEU A 284 -6.07 28.15 5.60
CA LEU A 284 -5.25 28.65 4.48
C LEU A 284 -4.93 27.54 3.46
N PRO A 285 -4.50 26.32 3.86
CA PRO A 285 -4.23 25.24 2.92
C PRO A 285 -5.47 24.80 2.14
N ASP A 286 -6.61 24.71 2.83
CA ASP A 286 -7.87 24.22 2.25
C ASP A 286 -8.44 25.20 1.23
N LEU A 287 -8.43 26.51 1.54
CA LEU A 287 -8.85 27.56 0.62
C LEU A 287 -8.02 27.51 -0.68
N LYS A 288 -6.71 27.26 -0.54
CA LYS A 288 -5.80 27.13 -1.67
C LYS A 288 -6.06 25.86 -2.48
N MET A 289 -6.22 24.72 -1.81
CA MET A 289 -6.54 23.44 -2.46
C MET A 289 -7.87 23.50 -3.22
N LEU A 290 -8.93 24.06 -2.63
CA LEU A 290 -10.22 24.17 -3.31
C LEU A 290 -10.13 25.05 -4.57
N THR A 291 -9.32 26.12 -4.52
CA THR A 291 -9.08 26.99 -5.68
C THR A 291 -8.34 26.24 -6.79
N GLU A 292 -7.38 25.40 -6.44
CA GLU A 292 -6.58 24.64 -7.41
C GLU A 292 -7.33 23.43 -7.99
N ASP A 293 -7.84 22.56 -7.12
CA ASP A 293 -8.36 21.24 -7.50
C ASP A 293 -9.81 21.28 -8.00
N VAL A 294 -10.58 22.29 -7.58
CA VAL A 294 -12.01 22.40 -7.92
C VAL A 294 -12.26 23.59 -8.83
N LEU A 295 -12.01 24.81 -8.37
CA LEU A 295 -12.42 26.02 -9.10
C LEU A 295 -11.62 26.22 -10.40
N TYR A 296 -10.29 26.11 -10.33
CA TYR A 296 -9.42 26.23 -11.49
C TYR A 296 -9.58 25.05 -12.47
N GLU A 297 -9.66 23.81 -11.98
CA GLU A 297 -9.86 22.63 -12.83
C GLU A 297 -11.21 22.65 -13.56
N THR A 298 -12.27 23.12 -12.90
CA THR A 298 -13.58 23.35 -13.54
C THR A 298 -13.46 24.40 -14.64
N TYR A 299 -12.83 25.55 -14.34
CA TYR A 299 -12.56 26.60 -15.34
C TYR A 299 -11.75 26.09 -16.54
N ARG A 300 -10.67 25.35 -16.26
CA ARG A 300 -9.77 24.78 -17.27
C ARG A 300 -10.50 23.82 -18.19
N THR A 301 -11.34 22.95 -17.63
CA THR A 301 -12.14 21.99 -18.37
C THR A 301 -13.18 22.69 -19.26
N GLU A 302 -13.90 23.68 -18.73
CA GLU A 302 -14.82 24.53 -19.49
C GLU A 302 -14.13 25.27 -20.66
N LYS A 303 -12.94 25.81 -20.42
CA LYS A 303 -12.21 26.59 -21.43
C LYS A 303 -11.64 25.71 -22.55
N LEU A 304 -11.09 24.55 -22.20
CA LEU A 304 -10.55 23.59 -23.16
C LEU A 304 -11.66 22.92 -23.99
N SER A 305 -12.81 22.63 -23.40
CA SER A 305 -13.96 22.06 -24.11
C SER A 305 -14.61 23.06 -25.09
N ARG A 306 -14.70 24.34 -24.73
CA ARG A 306 -15.20 25.40 -25.63
C ARG A 306 -14.28 25.68 -26.82
N SER A 307 -12.96 25.60 -26.63
CA SER A 307 -11.96 25.76 -27.70
C SER A 307 -12.14 24.76 -28.85
N VAL A 308 -12.70 23.57 -28.60
CA VAL A 308 -12.93 22.54 -29.62
C VAL A 308 -14.20 22.82 -30.43
N HIS A 309 -15.14 23.61 -29.90
CA HIS A 309 -16.42 23.91 -30.54
C HIS A 309 -16.42 25.20 -31.40
N SER A 310 -15.51 26.14 -31.14
CA SER A 310 -15.44 27.41 -31.88
C SER A 310 -14.85 27.30 -33.29
N ASP A 311 -14.14 26.21 -33.60
CA ASP A 311 -13.57 25.99 -34.94
C ASP A 311 -14.60 25.56 -36.00
N ILE A 312 -15.88 25.37 -35.62
CA ILE A 312 -16.92 24.85 -36.52
C ILE A 312 -17.97 25.91 -36.91
N ARG A 313 -18.06 27.07 -36.25
CA ARG A 313 -19.13 28.06 -36.52
C ARG A 313 -18.70 29.53 -36.35
N SER A 314 -18.10 30.12 -37.38
CA SER A 314 -18.52 31.42 -37.96
C SER A 314 -17.38 32.08 -38.75
N GLY A 315 -17.51 32.08 -40.08
CA GLY A 315 -16.81 33.02 -40.95
C GLY A 315 -17.58 34.35 -41.03
N PHE A 316 -16.81 35.43 -41.22
CA PHE A 316 -17.20 36.83 -41.50
C PHE A 316 -17.77 37.70 -40.37
N SER A 317 -16.89 38.46 -39.71
CA SER A 317 -16.90 39.93 -39.78
C SER A 317 -15.56 40.52 -39.31
N ASN A 318 -15.05 41.49 -40.08
CA ASN A 318 -13.70 42.04 -39.98
C ASN A 318 -13.59 43.12 -38.89
N SER A 319 -12.65 42.97 -37.95
CA SER A 319 -11.97 44.09 -37.26
C SER A 319 -10.78 43.67 -36.36
N SER A 320 -10.01 42.64 -36.71
CA SER A 320 -8.89 42.18 -35.86
C SER A 320 -7.60 41.78 -36.60
N GLU A 321 -7.41 42.25 -37.85
CA GLU A 321 -6.26 41.85 -38.68
C GLU A 321 -4.92 42.54 -38.37
N GLU A 322 -4.88 43.63 -37.59
CA GLU A 322 -3.61 44.38 -37.41
C GLU A 322 -2.72 43.89 -36.25
N LEU A 323 -3.23 43.15 -35.26
CA LEU A 323 -2.42 42.59 -34.16
C LEU A 323 -2.03 41.12 -34.37
N ALA A 324 -2.76 40.39 -35.22
CA ALA A 324 -2.50 38.97 -35.50
C ALA A 324 -1.37 38.76 -36.54
N SER A 325 -1.19 39.69 -37.48
CA SER A 325 -0.24 39.53 -38.60
C SER A 325 1.24 39.56 -38.18
N GLN A 326 1.58 40.23 -37.08
CA GLN A 326 2.97 40.33 -36.60
C GLN A 326 3.41 39.10 -35.78
N SER A 327 2.48 38.49 -35.04
CA SER A 327 2.74 37.27 -34.26
C SER A 327 2.75 36.02 -35.14
N VAL A 328 1.90 35.96 -36.18
CA VAL A 328 1.85 34.84 -37.13
C VAL A 328 3.14 34.74 -37.96
N ARG A 329 3.70 35.86 -38.42
CA ARG A 329 4.98 35.86 -39.17
C ARG A 329 6.16 35.36 -38.35
N LEU A 330 6.26 35.78 -37.08
CA LEU A 330 7.30 35.28 -36.16
C LEU A 330 7.09 33.80 -35.85
N LYS A 331 5.83 33.35 -35.74
CA LYS A 331 5.49 31.96 -35.44
C LYS A 331 5.71 31.04 -36.65
N GLU A 332 5.48 31.48 -37.88
CA GLU A 332 5.82 30.76 -39.12
C GLU A 332 7.34 30.61 -39.31
N GLU A 333 8.12 31.66 -39.04
CA GLU A 333 9.59 31.56 -39.10
C GLU A 333 10.16 30.63 -38.02
N GLN A 334 9.55 30.63 -36.83
CA GLN A 334 9.91 29.72 -35.75
C GLN A 334 9.53 28.28 -36.09
N LEU A 335 8.32 28.05 -36.61
CA LEU A 335 7.82 26.74 -37.03
C LEU A 335 8.66 26.15 -38.16
N ARG A 336 9.11 26.94 -39.15
CA ARG A 336 10.02 26.44 -40.20
C ARG A 336 11.38 26.02 -39.63
N ARG A 337 11.94 26.77 -38.69
CA ARG A 337 13.21 26.39 -38.04
C ARG A 337 13.07 25.15 -37.16
N ASP A 338 11.93 25.00 -36.50
CA ASP A 338 11.67 23.86 -35.64
C ASP A 338 11.30 22.61 -36.45
N GLU A 339 10.58 22.74 -37.58
CA GLU A 339 10.39 21.66 -38.56
C GLU A 339 11.71 21.21 -39.21
N GLU A 340 12.60 22.15 -39.57
CA GLU A 340 13.92 21.80 -40.12
C GLU A 340 14.76 21.04 -39.09
N LYS A 341 14.78 21.49 -37.82
CA LYS A 341 15.45 20.76 -36.73
C LYS A 341 14.81 19.40 -36.46
N LEU A 342 13.49 19.30 -36.51
CA LEU A 342 12.79 18.05 -36.25
C LEU A 342 13.05 17.04 -37.38
N ARG A 343 13.06 17.49 -38.65
CA ARG A 343 13.50 16.66 -39.79
C ARG A 343 14.96 16.25 -39.68
N GLU A 344 15.83 17.13 -39.18
CA GLU A 344 17.24 16.82 -39.00
C GLU A 344 17.43 15.77 -37.90
N ILE A 345 16.68 15.87 -36.79
CA ILE A 345 16.64 14.85 -35.72
C ILE A 345 16.05 13.54 -36.24
N GLU A 346 14.93 13.59 -36.97
CA GLU A 346 14.28 12.41 -37.53
C GLU A 346 15.19 11.70 -38.53
N LEU A 347 15.87 12.43 -39.42
CA LEU A 347 16.89 11.86 -40.32
C LEU A 347 18.07 11.26 -39.55
N LYS A 348 18.46 11.85 -38.41
CA LYS A 348 19.54 11.34 -37.57
C LYS A 348 19.14 10.04 -36.87
N VAL A 349 17.93 9.99 -36.32
CA VAL A 349 17.33 8.80 -35.70
C VAL A 349 17.13 7.71 -36.76
N GLN A 350 16.64 8.05 -37.95
CA GLN A 350 16.46 7.10 -39.05
C GLN A 350 17.80 6.53 -39.53
N ARG A 351 18.87 7.35 -39.55
CA ARG A 351 20.23 6.89 -39.84
C ARG A 351 20.77 5.97 -38.76
N GLU A 352 20.63 6.32 -37.48
CA GLU A 352 21.04 5.45 -36.36
C GLU A 352 20.29 4.12 -36.37
N ILE A 353 18.97 4.14 -36.62
CA ILE A 353 18.16 2.92 -36.73
C ILE A 353 18.64 2.08 -37.93
N ASN A 354 18.91 2.69 -39.07
CA ASN A 354 19.40 1.96 -40.24
C ASN A 354 20.83 1.42 -40.06
N GLU A 355 21.71 2.15 -39.39
CA GLU A 355 23.05 1.67 -39.03
C GLU A 355 22.95 0.50 -38.03
N LYS A 356 22.14 0.62 -36.99
CA LYS A 356 21.87 -0.47 -36.03
C LYS A 356 21.27 -1.70 -36.73
N ARG A 357 20.38 -1.50 -37.71
CA ARG A 357 19.78 -2.58 -38.47
C ARG A 357 20.78 -3.26 -39.41
N GLN A 358 21.67 -2.51 -40.05
CA GLN A 358 22.78 -3.08 -40.83
C GLN A 358 23.79 -3.81 -39.95
N GLU A 359 24.09 -3.29 -38.75
CA GLU A 359 24.97 -3.92 -37.78
C GLU A 359 24.38 -5.24 -37.26
N LEU A 360 23.07 -5.27 -37.03
CA LEU A 360 22.32 -6.49 -36.69
C LEU A 360 22.35 -7.51 -37.83
N LEU A 361 22.09 -7.09 -39.07
CA LEU A 361 22.14 -7.98 -40.24
C LEU A 361 23.55 -8.54 -40.47
N ALA A 362 24.60 -7.73 -40.28
CA ALA A 362 25.98 -8.18 -40.35
C ALA A 362 26.31 -9.17 -39.23
N LYS A 363 25.79 -8.96 -38.01
CA LYS A 363 25.89 -9.92 -36.91
C LYS A 363 25.16 -11.22 -37.23
N GLU A 364 23.97 -11.14 -37.78
CA GLU A 364 23.17 -12.31 -38.18
C GLU A 364 23.88 -13.12 -39.27
N GLU A 365 24.46 -12.46 -40.28
CA GLU A 365 25.27 -13.12 -41.31
C GLU A 365 26.56 -13.73 -40.73
N SER A 366 27.20 -13.06 -39.77
CA SER A 366 28.38 -13.60 -39.07
C SER A 366 28.04 -14.83 -38.23
N LEU A 367 26.88 -14.84 -37.57
CA LEU A 367 26.34 -15.97 -36.82
C LEU A 367 26.02 -17.13 -37.75
N ARG A 368 25.38 -16.85 -38.90
CA ARG A 368 25.08 -17.86 -39.93
C ARG A 368 26.34 -18.48 -40.53
N ASN A 369 27.40 -17.69 -40.71
CA ASN A 369 28.71 -18.19 -41.13
C ASN A 369 29.43 -18.99 -40.02
N LEU A 370 29.20 -18.66 -38.75
CA LEU A 370 29.66 -19.44 -37.62
C LEU A 370 28.92 -20.77 -37.51
N GLU A 371 27.60 -20.77 -37.70
CA GLU A 371 26.74 -21.96 -37.75
C GLU A 371 27.11 -22.86 -38.93
N SER A 372 27.35 -22.32 -40.11
CA SER A 372 27.79 -23.11 -41.27
C SER A 372 29.18 -23.71 -41.06
N ARG A 373 30.08 -23.00 -40.38
CA ARG A 373 31.40 -23.52 -39.95
C ARG A 373 31.29 -24.60 -38.88
N LEU A 374 30.38 -24.44 -37.92
CA LEU A 374 30.07 -25.45 -36.91
C LEU A 374 29.41 -26.69 -37.51
N ALA A 375 28.50 -26.52 -38.48
CA ALA A 375 27.89 -27.62 -39.22
C ALA A 375 28.90 -28.35 -40.12
N ALA A 376 29.86 -27.62 -40.71
CA ALA A 376 30.96 -28.21 -41.48
C ALA A 376 32.00 -28.93 -40.59
N GLN A 377 32.20 -28.46 -39.35
CA GLN A 377 33.07 -29.10 -38.35
C GLN A 377 32.39 -30.24 -37.60
N GLY A 378 31.05 -30.26 -37.54
CA GLY A 378 30.24 -31.30 -36.88
C GLY A 378 30.14 -32.62 -37.63
N LEU A 379 30.70 -32.73 -38.85
CA LEU A 379 30.64 -33.93 -39.69
C LEU A 379 31.83 -34.89 -39.53
N ALA A 380 32.73 -34.64 -38.57
CA ALA A 380 33.99 -35.39 -38.43
C ALA A 380 34.14 -36.25 -37.16
N ILE A 381 33.16 -36.30 -36.24
CA ILE A 381 33.33 -37.05 -34.99
C ILE A 381 32.16 -38.02 -34.76
N THR A 382 32.52 -39.31 -34.88
CA THR A 382 31.80 -40.52 -34.42
C THR A 382 30.94 -41.26 -35.46
N TYR A 383 31.64 -41.91 -36.40
CA TYR A 383 31.29 -43.26 -36.83
C TYR A 383 31.81 -44.29 -35.80
N CYS A 384 31.15 -45.46 -35.78
CA CYS A 384 31.54 -46.76 -35.20
C CYS A 384 31.29 -46.98 -33.69
N LEU A 385 30.21 -47.71 -33.34
CA LEU A 385 30.22 -49.18 -33.21
C LEU A 385 28.80 -49.75 -32.88
N TYR A 386 28.26 -50.53 -33.83
CA TYR A 386 27.48 -51.81 -33.74
C TYR A 386 26.12 -51.96 -32.99
N LEU A 387 25.05 -52.13 -33.81
CA LEU A 387 24.11 -53.28 -34.02
C LEU A 387 23.67 -54.20 -32.84
N PRO A 388 22.53 -54.96 -32.92
CA PRO A 388 21.27 -54.77 -33.66
C PRO A 388 19.96 -55.23 -32.93
N THR A 389 18.83 -55.18 -33.66
CA THR A 389 17.67 -56.11 -33.75
C THR A 389 16.23 -55.74 -33.26
N TYR A 390 15.31 -55.74 -34.27
CA TYR A 390 13.87 -56.10 -34.29
C TYR A 390 12.84 -55.13 -33.63
N ILE A 391 11.62 -54.85 -34.13
CA ILE A 391 10.69 -55.50 -35.09
C ILE A 391 9.49 -54.54 -35.46
N VAL A 392 8.94 -54.68 -36.69
CA VAL A 392 7.52 -54.45 -37.14
C VAL A 392 6.95 -53.00 -37.20
N PHE A 393 6.06 -52.56 -38.11
CA PHE A 393 5.54 -52.87 -39.47
C PHE A 393 4.35 -51.89 -39.70
N SER A 394 4.21 -51.23 -40.85
CA SER A 394 2.92 -50.73 -41.40
C SER A 394 3.19 -50.13 -42.80
N VAL A 395 2.90 -50.81 -43.91
CA VAL A 395 1.61 -51.03 -44.63
C VAL A 395 1.03 -49.77 -45.29
N ARG A 396 0.55 -50.02 -46.52
CA ARG A 396 0.44 -49.18 -47.71
C ARG A 396 -1.03 -48.95 -48.07
N ASP A 397 -1.27 -47.90 -48.85
CA ASP A 397 -2.49 -47.55 -49.62
C ASP A 397 -3.50 -48.66 -49.95
N ALA A 398 -4.81 -48.34 -49.91
CA ALA A 398 -5.73 -48.44 -51.07
C ALA A 398 -7.22 -48.11 -50.77
N ARG A 399 -7.78 -47.21 -51.60
CA ARG A 399 -9.06 -47.24 -52.37
C ARG A 399 -10.42 -47.71 -51.75
N ASN A 400 -11.38 -46.78 -51.82
CA ASN A 400 -12.68 -46.76 -52.56
C ASN A 400 -13.96 -47.49 -52.05
N SER A 401 -15.10 -46.78 -52.25
CA SER A 401 -16.47 -47.26 -52.63
C SER A 401 -17.55 -47.61 -51.57
N ASP A 402 -18.53 -46.68 -51.42
CA ASP A 402 -19.99 -46.79 -51.72
C ASP A 402 -20.99 -47.70 -50.92
N ARG A 403 -22.19 -47.12 -50.64
CA ARG A 403 -23.58 -47.66 -50.35
C ARG A 403 -24.09 -48.01 -48.92
N ASP A 404 -24.93 -47.10 -48.37
CA ASP A 404 -26.36 -47.16 -47.93
C ASP A 404 -27.01 -48.43 -47.25
N PRO A 405 -28.21 -48.37 -46.60
CA PRO A 405 -28.62 -47.78 -45.30
C PRO A 405 -29.30 -48.80 -44.31
N ARG A 406 -29.49 -48.46 -43.02
CA ARG A 406 -30.71 -48.77 -42.18
C ARG A 406 -30.64 -48.29 -40.71
N MET A 407 -31.80 -47.82 -40.25
CA MET A 407 -32.20 -47.27 -38.93
C MET A 407 -32.13 -48.25 -37.74
N THR A 408 -31.96 -47.72 -36.51
CA THR A 408 -33.02 -47.66 -35.45
C THR A 408 -32.65 -46.70 -34.30
N HIS A 409 -33.69 -46.05 -33.74
CA HIS A 409 -33.82 -44.98 -32.72
C HIS A 409 -33.04 -45.20 -31.39
N GLU A 410 -32.63 -44.22 -30.56
CA GLU A 410 -33.41 -43.14 -29.86
C GLU A 410 -32.46 -42.19 -29.05
N PRO A 411 -32.92 -41.17 -28.27
CA PRO A 411 -33.11 -39.76 -28.62
C PRO A 411 -32.00 -38.76 -28.20
N ARG A 412 -32.04 -37.60 -28.87
CA ARG A 412 -31.09 -36.46 -28.87
C ARG A 412 -31.04 -35.63 -27.57
N ARG A 413 -29.83 -35.38 -27.06
CA ARG A 413 -29.44 -34.12 -26.36
C ARG A 413 -28.56 -33.29 -27.31
N ARG A 414 -28.96 -32.04 -27.57
CA ARG A 414 -28.26 -31.09 -28.45
C ARG A 414 -26.84 -30.81 -27.90
N ARG A 415 -25.81 -31.22 -28.66
CA ARG A 415 -24.49 -30.60 -28.65
C ARG A 415 -24.55 -29.38 -29.57
N SER A 416 -24.36 -28.19 -29.01
CA SER A 416 -23.98 -27.00 -29.78
C SER A 416 -22.51 -27.12 -30.17
N LEU A 417 -22.27 -27.00 -31.47
CA LEU A 417 -20.96 -26.97 -32.12
C LEU A 417 -20.25 -25.65 -31.83
N LEU A 418 -19.26 -25.67 -30.95
CA LEU A 418 -18.10 -24.77 -30.98
C LEU A 418 -16.87 -25.61 -30.60
N ALA A 419 -15.77 -25.37 -31.30
CA ALA A 419 -14.55 -26.17 -31.27
C ALA A 419 -13.98 -26.31 -29.84
N ASN A 420 -13.95 -27.55 -29.34
CA ASN A 420 -13.08 -27.92 -28.24
C ASN A 420 -11.81 -28.51 -28.85
N ASP A 421 -10.74 -27.71 -28.93
CA ASP A 421 -9.42 -28.29 -28.77
C ASP A 421 -9.38 -28.92 -27.37
N ALA A 422 -8.99 -30.19 -27.31
CA ALA A 422 -8.86 -30.91 -26.06
C ALA A 422 -7.68 -30.30 -25.28
N LEU A 423 -7.98 -29.39 -24.35
CA LEU A 423 -7.03 -28.91 -23.34
C LEU A 423 -6.50 -30.13 -22.57
N ASP A 424 -5.19 -30.17 -22.35
CA ASP A 424 -4.51 -31.27 -21.67
C ASP A 424 -5.01 -31.41 -20.21
N ASP A 425 -5.03 -32.63 -19.66
CA ASP A 425 -5.59 -32.88 -18.32
C ASP A 425 -4.86 -32.07 -17.23
N ASP A 426 -3.55 -31.84 -17.41
CA ASP A 426 -2.72 -31.00 -16.55
C ASP A 426 -3.07 -29.50 -16.64
N GLU A 427 -3.45 -29.03 -17.82
CA GLU A 427 -3.89 -27.64 -18.05
C GLU A 427 -5.27 -27.41 -17.42
N LEU A 428 -6.15 -28.41 -17.49
CA LEU A 428 -7.46 -28.41 -16.83
C LEU A 428 -7.34 -28.40 -15.30
N GLU A 429 -6.39 -29.14 -14.72
CA GLU A 429 -6.13 -29.13 -13.28
C GLU A 429 -5.59 -27.78 -12.79
N ARG A 430 -4.73 -27.10 -13.57
CA ARG A 430 -4.27 -25.73 -13.27
C ARG A 430 -5.45 -24.76 -13.24
N ILE A 431 -6.35 -24.84 -14.23
CA ILE A 431 -7.54 -23.99 -14.32
C ILE A 431 -8.48 -24.21 -13.12
N ARG A 432 -8.75 -25.47 -12.74
CA ARG A 432 -9.60 -25.80 -11.57
C ARG A 432 -9.06 -25.23 -10.26
N ARG A 433 -7.74 -25.23 -10.06
CA ARG A 433 -7.11 -24.69 -8.84
C ARG A 433 -7.39 -23.20 -8.65
N TYR A 434 -7.51 -22.43 -9.73
CA TYR A 434 -7.86 -21.00 -9.67
C TYR A 434 -9.33 -20.74 -9.32
N GLU A 435 -10.23 -21.70 -9.56
CA GLU A 435 -11.66 -21.56 -9.26
C GLU A 435 -11.96 -21.64 -7.76
N ASP A 436 -11.16 -22.39 -6.99
CA ASP A 436 -11.31 -22.59 -5.55
C ASP A 436 -11.10 -21.31 -4.70
N PHE A 437 -10.39 -20.31 -5.23
CA PHE A 437 -10.13 -19.06 -4.52
C PHE A 437 -11.29 -18.06 -4.67
N ARG A 438 -11.69 -17.42 -3.56
CA ARG A 438 -12.65 -16.30 -3.58
C ARG A 438 -11.90 -14.97 -3.59
N THR A 439 -12.25 -14.08 -4.50
CA THR A 439 -11.73 -12.71 -4.59
C THR A 439 -12.59 -11.74 -3.78
N ILE A 440 -11.94 -10.81 -3.07
CA ILE A 440 -12.59 -9.69 -2.36
C ILE A 440 -12.73 -8.52 -3.34
N ASP A 441 -13.87 -7.82 -3.27
CA ASP A 441 -14.04 -6.52 -3.93
C ASP A 441 -13.74 -5.40 -2.93
N TRP A 442 -12.57 -4.78 -3.06
CA TRP A 442 -12.13 -3.75 -2.12
C TRP A 442 -12.91 -2.45 -2.29
N ILE A 443 -13.37 -2.15 -3.51
CA ILE A 443 -14.18 -0.96 -3.80
C ILE A 443 -15.53 -1.12 -3.13
N GLN A 444 -16.21 -2.25 -3.35
CA GLN A 444 -17.51 -2.49 -2.73
C GLN A 444 -17.42 -2.51 -1.20
N ASP A 445 -16.40 -3.15 -0.61
CA ASP A 445 -16.22 -3.15 0.86
C ASP A 445 -16.01 -1.73 1.41
N SER A 446 -15.29 -0.87 0.69
CA SER A 446 -15.08 0.53 1.09
C SER A 446 -16.36 1.37 1.03
N ILE A 447 -17.20 1.19 0.01
CA ILE A 447 -18.49 1.86 -0.14
C ILE A 447 -19.45 1.41 0.96
N LEU A 448 -19.53 0.09 1.20
CA LEU A 448 -20.32 -0.48 2.29
C LEU A 448 -19.89 0.09 3.65
N GLU A 449 -18.58 0.17 3.91
CA GLU A 449 -18.05 0.71 5.16
C GLU A 449 -18.36 2.21 5.34
N ARG A 450 -18.20 3.02 4.29
CA ARG A 450 -18.57 4.45 4.30
C ARG A 450 -20.04 4.64 4.66
N SER A 451 -20.93 3.84 4.05
CA SER A 451 -22.37 3.91 4.33
C SER A 451 -22.71 3.51 5.78
N ARG A 452 -21.98 2.55 6.36
CA ARG A 452 -22.13 2.13 7.77
C ARG A 452 -21.68 3.24 8.73
N ARG A 453 -20.59 3.94 8.41
CA ARG A 453 -20.08 5.07 9.24
C ARG A 453 -21.05 6.24 9.27
N ILE A 454 -21.57 6.63 8.10
CA ILE A 454 -22.58 7.70 8.00
C ILE A 454 -23.83 7.34 8.82
N ARG A 455 -24.29 6.09 8.77
CA ARG A 455 -25.42 5.60 9.57
C ARG A 455 -25.14 5.58 11.06
N ALA A 456 -23.95 5.12 11.47
CA ALA A 456 -23.54 5.15 12.88
C ALA A 456 -23.54 6.60 13.40
N ALA A 457 -22.95 7.54 12.66
CA ALA A 457 -22.95 8.96 13.00
C ALA A 457 -24.38 9.51 13.18
N ARG A 458 -25.32 9.16 12.30
CA ARG A 458 -26.74 9.53 12.43
C ARG A 458 -27.39 8.96 13.69
N LYS A 459 -27.17 7.68 14.00
CA LYS A 459 -27.74 7.02 15.20
C LYS A 459 -27.21 7.62 16.51
N PHE A 460 -25.94 8.04 16.51
CA PHE A 460 -25.33 8.73 17.64
C PHE A 460 -25.79 10.17 17.83
N ASN A 461 -26.21 10.85 16.76
CA ASN A 461 -26.76 12.21 16.81
C ASN A 461 -28.26 12.25 17.20
N ALA A 462 -28.98 11.12 17.12
CA ALA A 462 -30.39 11.03 17.50
C ALA A 462 -30.66 10.97 19.02
N SER A 463 -29.65 10.69 19.86
CA SER A 463 -29.83 10.53 21.32
C SER A 463 -29.80 11.90 22.04
N HIS A 464 -30.98 12.39 22.43
CA HIS A 464 -31.21 13.72 23.01
C HIS A 464 -30.62 13.92 24.43
N ARG A 465 -30.22 15.17 24.72
CA ARG A 465 -30.08 15.75 26.07
C ARG A 465 -31.46 15.77 26.74
N GLY A 466 -31.54 15.47 28.04
CA GLY A 466 -32.80 15.51 28.78
C GLY A 466 -33.44 16.92 28.79
N PRO A 467 -34.75 17.04 29.03
CA PRO A 467 -35.56 18.24 28.78
C PRO A 467 -35.22 19.51 29.60
N ARG A 468 -34.12 19.51 30.37
CA ARG A 468 -33.67 20.63 31.21
C ARG A 468 -32.16 20.87 31.18
N GLY A 469 -31.42 20.31 30.23
CA GLY A 469 -29.96 20.49 30.16
C GLY A 469 -29.16 19.75 31.24
N GLU A 470 -29.81 18.92 32.06
CA GLU A 470 -29.10 18.04 33.00
C GLU A 470 -28.28 16.99 32.25
N VAL A 471 -27.03 16.82 32.68
CA VAL A 471 -26.13 15.75 32.26
C VAL A 471 -26.71 14.43 32.74
N THR A 472 -27.56 13.81 31.90
CA THR A 472 -28.13 12.50 32.18
C THR A 472 -27.07 11.42 32.01
N VAL A 473 -27.14 10.38 32.85
CA VAL A 473 -26.26 9.20 32.76
C VAL A 473 -26.28 8.60 31.36
N SER A 474 -27.41 8.67 30.64
CA SER A 474 -27.55 8.21 29.25
C SER A 474 -26.68 8.98 28.25
N TRP A 475 -26.58 10.32 28.38
CA TRP A 475 -25.73 11.14 27.53
C TRP A 475 -24.24 10.88 27.82
N LEU A 476 -23.87 10.77 29.09
CA LEU A 476 -22.50 10.45 29.53
C LEU A 476 -22.08 9.04 29.06
N TRP A 477 -22.99 8.07 29.13
CA TRP A 477 -22.80 6.73 28.55
C TRP A 477 -22.66 6.76 27.03
N THR A 478 -23.34 7.68 26.34
CA THR A 478 -23.27 7.82 24.89
C THR A 478 -21.93 8.44 24.46
N GLN A 479 -21.44 9.46 25.18
CA GLN A 479 -20.10 10.04 24.95
C GLN A 479 -18.98 9.05 25.30
N PHE A 480 -19.14 8.31 26.40
CA PHE A 480 -18.21 7.23 26.73
C PHE A 480 -18.21 6.14 25.66
N ARG A 481 -19.38 5.74 25.14
CA ARG A 481 -19.46 4.82 23.98
C ARG A 481 -18.77 5.37 22.74
N LYS A 482 -18.89 6.67 22.44
CA LYS A 482 -18.18 7.31 21.31
C LYS A 482 -16.66 7.21 21.48
N ALA A 483 -16.13 7.58 22.64
CA ALA A 483 -14.71 7.47 22.94
C ALA A 483 -14.22 6.02 22.89
N VAL A 484 -15.02 5.07 23.40
CA VAL A 484 -14.73 3.63 23.33
C VAL A 484 -14.73 3.11 21.89
N ASP A 485 -15.68 3.53 21.05
CA ASP A 485 -15.77 3.10 19.64
C ASP A 485 -14.66 3.69 18.77
N GLY A 486 -14.19 4.90 19.08
CA GLY A 486 -13.01 5.54 18.49
C GLY A 486 -11.70 4.86 18.95
N GLY A 487 -11.56 4.60 20.25
CA GLY A 487 -10.41 3.92 20.85
C GLY A 487 -10.34 2.42 20.57
N GLN A 488 -11.44 1.79 20.15
CA GLN A 488 -11.54 0.35 19.91
C GLN A 488 -10.44 -0.17 18.99
N THR A 489 -10.10 0.56 17.92
CA THR A 489 -9.08 0.11 16.96
C THR A 489 -7.70 0.01 17.62
N TRP A 490 -7.31 1.02 18.38
CA TRP A 490 -6.03 1.03 19.09
C TRP A 490 -5.99 0.00 20.22
N PHE A 491 -7.13 -0.24 20.89
CA PHE A 491 -7.27 -1.30 21.87
C PHE A 491 -7.08 -2.69 21.23
N VAL A 492 -7.74 -2.96 20.10
CA VAL A 492 -7.60 -4.23 19.35
C VAL A 492 -6.16 -4.42 18.91
N VAL A 493 -5.52 -3.40 18.32
CA VAL A 493 -4.12 -3.46 17.90
C VAL A 493 -3.18 -3.74 19.07
N SER A 494 -3.41 -3.11 20.23
CA SER A 494 -2.64 -3.37 21.46
C SER A 494 -2.78 -4.81 21.92
N LEU A 495 -4.02 -5.30 21.97
CA LEU A 495 -4.34 -6.67 22.41
C LEU A 495 -3.71 -7.71 21.47
N VAL A 496 -3.76 -7.48 20.16
CA VAL A 496 -3.09 -8.31 19.15
C VAL A 496 -1.58 -8.35 19.42
N GLY A 497 -0.93 -7.19 19.61
CA GLY A 497 0.50 -7.11 19.90
C GLY A 497 0.89 -7.89 21.17
N VAL A 498 0.15 -7.71 22.26
CA VAL A 498 0.38 -8.43 23.53
C VAL A 498 0.25 -9.94 23.35
N CYS A 499 -0.80 -10.42 22.68
CA CYS A 499 -0.98 -11.85 22.41
C CYS A 499 0.14 -12.43 21.54
N ILE A 500 0.63 -11.69 20.54
CA ILE A 500 1.76 -12.10 19.70
C ILE A 500 3.04 -12.22 20.53
N GLY A 501 3.35 -11.21 21.35
CA GLY A 501 4.53 -11.20 22.21
C GLY A 501 4.53 -12.36 23.22
N LEU A 502 3.38 -12.62 23.87
CA LEU A 502 3.20 -13.77 24.77
C LEU A 502 3.42 -15.11 24.07
N ASN A 503 2.81 -15.29 22.89
CA ASN A 503 2.95 -16.54 22.13
C ASN A 503 4.39 -16.79 21.70
N ALA A 504 5.10 -15.76 21.24
CA ALA A 504 6.50 -15.89 20.83
C ALA A 504 7.44 -16.16 22.01
N ALA A 505 7.16 -15.59 23.19
CA ALA A 505 7.88 -15.92 24.42
C ALA A 505 7.71 -17.41 24.76
N ILE A 506 6.49 -17.93 24.71
CA ILE A 506 6.20 -19.36 24.94
C ILE A 506 6.93 -20.23 23.92
N ILE A 507 6.85 -19.90 22.63
CA ILE A 507 7.56 -20.65 21.57
C ILE A 507 9.07 -20.68 21.87
N SER A 508 9.66 -19.55 22.27
CA SER A 508 11.10 -19.47 22.53
C SER A 508 11.51 -20.29 23.76
N ILE A 509 10.81 -20.15 24.88
CA ILE A 509 11.08 -20.90 26.12
C ILE A 509 10.96 -22.41 25.88
N VAL A 510 9.89 -22.84 25.21
CA VAL A 510 9.65 -24.26 24.92
C VAL A 510 10.67 -24.81 23.92
N THR A 511 11.08 -24.02 22.93
CA THR A 511 12.09 -24.44 21.94
C THR A 511 13.44 -24.70 22.60
N GLU A 512 13.91 -23.81 23.47
CA GLU A 512 15.18 -23.99 24.17
C GLU A 512 15.14 -25.20 25.10
N TRP A 513 14.08 -25.33 25.90
CA TRP A 513 13.90 -26.48 26.78
C TRP A 513 13.88 -27.81 26.00
N LEU A 514 13.16 -27.89 24.87
CA LEU A 514 13.11 -29.09 24.02
C LEU A 514 14.42 -29.38 23.29
N SER A 515 15.25 -28.38 23.02
CA SER A 515 16.56 -28.62 22.42
C SER A 515 17.57 -29.12 23.45
N ASP A 516 17.54 -28.56 24.65
CA ASP A 516 18.44 -28.95 25.74
C ASP A 516 18.12 -30.36 26.26
N ILE A 517 16.83 -30.73 26.36
CA ILE A 517 16.42 -32.07 26.80
C ILE A 517 16.94 -33.18 25.87
N LYS A 518 17.24 -32.88 24.60
CA LYS A 518 17.87 -33.83 23.67
C LYS A 518 19.33 -34.12 24.05
N MET A 519 20.00 -33.17 24.70
CA MET A 519 21.42 -33.25 25.06
C MET A 519 21.65 -33.80 26.47
N GLY A 520 20.75 -33.51 27.41
CA GLY A 520 20.85 -33.95 28.82
C GLY A 520 19.63 -33.53 29.63
N TYR A 521 19.74 -33.64 30.95
CA TYR A 521 18.73 -33.16 31.88
C TYR A 521 19.38 -32.49 33.10
N CYS A 522 18.65 -31.57 33.73
CA CYS A 522 19.06 -30.95 34.97
C CYS A 522 18.64 -31.81 36.18
N HIS A 523 19.56 -32.08 37.10
CA HIS A 523 19.30 -32.84 38.32
C HIS A 523 18.30 -32.13 39.25
N ASP A 524 18.46 -30.81 39.41
CA ASP A 524 17.68 -30.01 40.37
C ASP A 524 16.23 -29.76 39.91
N GLY A 525 15.95 -30.01 38.62
CA GLY A 525 14.60 -29.98 38.06
C GLY A 525 14.59 -30.25 36.56
N TRP A 526 13.90 -31.32 36.13
CA TRP A 526 13.87 -31.74 34.72
C TRP A 526 13.23 -30.73 33.75
N TRP A 527 12.47 -29.76 34.26
CA TRP A 527 11.85 -28.68 33.47
C TRP A 527 12.77 -27.48 33.24
N LEU A 528 13.96 -27.44 33.86
CA LEU A 528 14.94 -26.36 33.67
C LEU A 528 15.77 -26.65 32.41
N ASN A 529 15.99 -25.61 31.59
CA ASN A 529 16.93 -25.67 30.47
C ASN A 529 18.39 -25.66 31.00
N GLN A 530 19.37 -25.92 30.14
CA GLN A 530 20.77 -26.02 30.54
C GLN A 530 21.28 -24.68 31.11
N GLN A 531 20.91 -23.55 30.49
CA GLN A 531 21.33 -22.22 30.96
C GLN A 531 20.79 -21.90 32.36
N PHE A 532 19.54 -22.24 32.67
CA PHE A 532 18.93 -22.02 33.98
C PHE A 532 19.45 -23.00 35.03
N CYS A 533 19.78 -24.23 34.63
CA CYS A 533 20.39 -25.22 35.52
C CYS A 533 21.78 -24.78 36.01
N CYS A 534 22.50 -24.01 35.19
CA CYS A 534 23.91 -23.65 35.41
C CYS A 534 24.11 -22.16 35.72
N TRP A 535 23.04 -21.46 36.16
CA TRP A 535 22.99 -20.00 36.29
C TRP A 535 23.96 -19.39 37.32
N GLU A 536 24.46 -20.17 38.29
CA GLU A 536 25.21 -19.63 39.44
C GLU A 536 26.75 -19.65 39.28
N ILE A 537 27.28 -20.11 38.13
CA ILE A 537 28.73 -20.24 37.88
C ILE A 537 29.16 -19.33 36.71
N ASP A 538 29.24 -18.02 36.97
CA ASP A 538 29.77 -17.03 36.00
C ASP A 538 31.25 -16.68 36.25
N THR A 539 31.98 -17.49 37.03
CA THR A 539 33.41 -17.28 37.31
C THR A 539 34.28 -18.40 36.75
N GLU A 540 34.89 -18.09 35.59
CA GLU A 540 36.24 -18.43 35.14
C GLU A 540 36.72 -19.89 34.95
N ASP A 541 36.06 -20.94 35.45
CA ASP A 541 36.51 -22.32 35.21
C ASP A 541 35.62 -23.08 34.22
N VAL A 542 36.18 -23.23 33.02
CA VAL A 542 35.71 -24.10 31.94
C VAL A 542 35.94 -25.55 32.35
N ASP A 543 35.01 -26.14 33.11
CA ASP A 543 34.60 -27.55 33.00
C ASP A 543 33.57 -27.90 34.09
N GLY A 544 32.30 -28.03 33.68
CA GLY A 544 31.30 -28.81 34.42
C GLY A 544 30.32 -27.99 35.25
N CYS A 545 29.14 -27.75 34.69
CA CYS A 545 27.97 -27.56 35.52
C CYS A 545 27.61 -28.91 36.16
N ASP A 546 27.88 -29.07 37.46
CA ASP A 546 27.65 -30.34 38.18
C ASP A 546 26.18 -30.77 38.15
N SER A 547 25.25 -29.81 38.09
CA SER A 547 23.81 -30.07 38.04
C SER A 547 23.32 -30.57 36.67
N TRP A 548 24.08 -30.41 35.58
CA TRP A 548 23.67 -30.82 34.23
C TRP A 548 24.29 -32.17 33.84
N HIS A 549 23.43 -33.18 33.70
CA HIS A 549 23.88 -34.53 33.35
C HIS A 549 23.48 -34.90 31.90
N PRO A 550 24.44 -35.32 31.05
CA PRO A 550 24.09 -35.92 29.77
C PRO A 550 23.41 -37.28 30.00
N TRP A 551 22.50 -37.67 29.11
CA TRP A 551 21.75 -38.94 29.22
C TRP A 551 22.60 -40.20 29.35
N SER A 552 23.83 -40.17 28.86
CA SER A 552 24.79 -41.25 28.97
C SER A 552 26.22 -40.73 28.88
N THR A 553 27.11 -41.29 29.69
CA THR A 553 28.56 -41.07 29.63
C THR A 553 29.22 -41.86 28.48
N VAL A 554 28.60 -42.95 28.03
CA VAL A 554 29.05 -43.75 26.88
C VAL A 554 28.68 -43.02 25.59
N GLY A 555 29.69 -42.71 24.76
CA GLY A 555 29.55 -41.90 23.55
C GLY A 555 28.54 -42.45 22.54
N VAL A 556 28.56 -43.77 22.28
CA VAL A 556 27.62 -44.43 21.35
C VAL A 556 26.18 -44.34 21.85
N ALA A 557 25.96 -44.62 23.15
CA ALA A 557 24.63 -44.52 23.74
C ALA A 557 24.11 -43.07 23.74
N ARG A 558 24.98 -42.09 24.01
CA ARG A 558 24.63 -40.65 23.91
C ARG A 558 24.24 -40.26 22.49
N TRP A 559 24.97 -40.73 21.49
CA TRP A 559 24.64 -40.52 20.08
C TRP A 559 23.29 -41.16 19.70
N SER A 560 23.05 -42.41 20.11
CA SER A 560 21.79 -43.10 19.83
C SER A 560 20.59 -42.40 20.47
N ILE A 561 20.72 -41.95 21.72
CA ILE A 561 19.65 -41.22 22.43
C ILE A 561 19.34 -39.90 21.71
N TYR A 562 20.37 -39.15 21.31
CA TYR A 562 20.23 -37.92 20.54
C TYR A 562 19.42 -38.13 19.24
N VAL A 563 19.75 -39.18 18.47
CA VAL A 563 19.05 -39.51 17.22
C VAL A 563 17.61 -39.98 17.46
N ILE A 564 17.35 -40.73 18.54
CA ILE A 564 16.00 -41.19 18.90
C ILE A 564 15.10 -40.02 19.28
N PHE A 565 15.59 -39.08 20.11
CA PHE A 565 14.83 -37.87 20.44
C PHE A 565 14.51 -37.04 19.20
N ALA A 566 15.49 -36.86 18.30
CA ALA A 566 15.28 -36.17 17.03
C ALA A 566 14.19 -36.82 16.17
N ALA A 567 14.22 -38.15 16.02
CA ALA A 567 13.22 -38.91 15.30
C ALA A 567 11.82 -38.78 15.93
N MET A 568 11.75 -38.85 17.26
CA MET A 568 10.49 -38.79 18.02
C MET A 568 9.83 -37.42 17.89
N PHE A 569 10.59 -36.33 18.09
CA PHE A 569 10.05 -34.97 17.96
C PHE A 569 9.54 -34.69 16.54
N SER A 570 10.29 -35.10 15.52
CA SER A 570 9.86 -34.98 14.11
C SER A 570 8.59 -35.79 13.83
N PHE A 571 8.50 -37.02 14.34
CA PHE A 571 7.32 -37.88 14.18
C PHE A 571 6.07 -37.26 14.78
N VAL A 572 6.15 -36.80 16.04
CA VAL A 572 5.03 -36.18 16.76
C VAL A 572 4.58 -34.91 16.02
N ALA A 573 5.52 -34.04 15.62
CA ALA A 573 5.19 -32.82 14.90
C ALA A 573 4.51 -33.10 13.56
N ALA A 574 5.09 -33.95 12.72
CA ALA A 574 4.54 -34.27 11.40
C ALA A 574 3.19 -35.01 11.49
N HIS A 575 2.98 -35.84 12.51
CA HIS A 575 1.71 -36.52 12.74
C HIS A 575 0.60 -35.54 13.14
N LEU A 576 0.87 -34.60 14.05
CA LEU A 576 -0.10 -33.58 14.47
C LEU A 576 -0.51 -32.67 13.30
N VAL A 577 0.46 -32.24 12.48
CA VAL A 577 0.19 -31.41 11.30
C VAL A 577 -0.67 -32.15 10.28
N ARG A 578 -0.39 -33.43 10.03
CA ARG A 578 -1.16 -34.22 9.04
C ARG A 578 -2.59 -34.51 9.49
N THR A 579 -2.80 -34.76 10.79
CA THR A 579 -4.09 -35.23 11.32
C THR A 579 -5.03 -34.08 11.68
N LEU A 580 -4.53 -33.02 12.33
CA LEU A 580 -5.36 -31.95 12.90
C LEU A 580 -5.43 -30.71 12.00
N ALA A 581 -4.32 -30.28 11.40
CA ALA A 581 -4.27 -29.03 10.63
C ALA A 581 -3.26 -29.09 9.48
N LYS A 582 -3.69 -29.59 8.31
CA LYS A 582 -2.83 -29.73 7.11
C LYS A 582 -2.24 -28.40 6.63
N TYR A 583 -2.98 -27.30 6.80
CA TYR A 583 -2.55 -25.95 6.45
C TYR A 583 -1.46 -25.39 7.36
N ALA A 584 -1.10 -26.07 8.46
CA ALA A 584 -0.01 -25.63 9.33
C ALA A 584 1.39 -25.88 8.74
N ALA A 585 1.51 -26.78 7.74
CA ALA A 585 2.78 -27.10 7.09
C ALA A 585 3.40 -25.89 6.36
N GLY A 586 4.73 -25.88 6.22
CA GLY A 586 5.46 -24.81 5.54
C GLY A 586 5.60 -23.52 6.35
N SER A 587 6.08 -22.45 5.71
CA SER A 587 6.29 -21.14 6.34
C SER A 587 4.96 -20.43 6.57
N GLY A 588 4.15 -20.28 5.52
CA GLY A 588 2.88 -19.53 5.53
C GLY A 588 2.99 -18.13 4.92
N ILE A 589 4.19 -17.64 4.61
CA ILE A 589 4.42 -16.30 4.03
C ILE A 589 3.78 -16.16 2.64
N SER A 590 4.04 -17.10 1.74
CA SER A 590 3.49 -17.10 0.37
C SER A 590 1.97 -17.07 0.37
N GLU A 591 1.35 -17.85 1.26
CA GLU A 591 -0.10 -17.91 1.41
C GLU A 591 -0.69 -16.62 1.98
N ILE A 592 -0.03 -15.99 2.97
CA ILE A 592 -0.45 -14.69 3.52
C ILE A 592 -0.35 -13.61 2.45
N LYS A 593 0.71 -13.62 1.63
CA LYS A 593 0.88 -12.68 0.51
C LYS A 593 -0.29 -12.77 -0.47
N CYS A 594 -0.76 -13.98 -0.79
CA CYS A 594 -1.98 -14.19 -1.59
C CYS A 594 -3.26 -13.68 -0.89
N ILE A 595 -3.39 -13.87 0.43
CA ILE A 595 -4.55 -13.36 1.19
C ILE A 595 -4.58 -11.84 1.20
N LEU A 596 -3.45 -11.18 1.43
CA LEU A 596 -3.33 -9.71 1.41
C LEU A 596 -3.56 -9.13 0.00
N ALA A 597 -3.23 -9.88 -1.05
CA ALA A 597 -3.55 -9.53 -2.43
C ALA A 597 -5.05 -9.64 -2.76
N GLY A 598 -5.86 -10.28 -1.91
CA GLY A 598 -7.33 -10.36 -2.05
C GLY A 598 -7.88 -11.75 -2.34
N PHE A 599 -7.08 -12.81 -2.21
CA PHE A 599 -7.52 -14.20 -2.39
C PHE A 599 -7.73 -14.91 -1.05
N VAL A 600 -8.99 -15.18 -0.70
CA VAL A 600 -9.33 -15.78 0.60
C VAL A 600 -9.19 -17.30 0.57
N MET A 601 -8.37 -17.85 1.46
CA MET A 601 -8.24 -19.28 1.75
C MET A 601 -9.00 -19.67 3.03
N GLN A 602 -10.00 -20.53 2.90
CA GLN A 602 -10.86 -20.96 4.00
C GLN A 602 -10.05 -21.76 5.04
N GLY A 603 -10.13 -21.38 6.32
CA GLY A 603 -9.53 -22.10 7.44
C GLY A 603 -8.02 -21.92 7.63
N PHE A 604 -7.33 -21.17 6.76
CA PHE A 604 -5.88 -20.93 6.84
C PHE A 604 -5.49 -20.09 8.08
N LEU A 605 -6.21 -18.98 8.31
CA LEU A 605 -6.05 -18.11 9.50
C LEU A 605 -6.88 -18.58 10.71
N GLY A 606 -7.28 -19.86 10.75
CA GLY A 606 -8.18 -20.38 11.78
C GLY A 606 -7.52 -20.66 13.14
N PHE A 607 -8.33 -20.94 14.15
CA PHE A 607 -7.85 -21.27 15.49
C PHE A 607 -7.05 -22.59 15.53
N ALA A 608 -7.48 -23.59 14.76
CA ALA A 608 -6.81 -24.89 14.69
C ALA A 608 -5.40 -24.79 14.09
N THR A 609 -5.21 -23.96 13.05
CA THR A 609 -3.89 -23.75 12.43
C THR A 609 -2.96 -22.99 13.38
N PHE A 610 -3.45 -21.95 14.04
CA PHE A 610 -2.74 -21.23 15.11
C PHE A 610 -2.21 -22.20 16.18
N PHE A 611 -3.10 -22.94 16.82
CA PHE A 611 -2.76 -23.78 17.98
C PHE A 611 -1.77 -24.89 17.61
N ILE A 612 -2.02 -25.60 16.50
CA ILE A 612 -1.14 -26.70 16.06
C ILE A 612 0.22 -26.17 15.61
N LYS A 613 0.27 -25.04 14.89
CA LYS A 613 1.55 -24.48 14.42
C LYS A 613 2.39 -23.95 15.59
N SER A 614 1.80 -23.33 16.61
CA SER A 614 2.53 -22.89 17.81
C SER A 614 3.12 -24.06 18.62
N ILE A 615 2.46 -25.22 18.70
CA ILE A 615 2.96 -26.40 19.43
C ILE A 615 4.00 -27.18 18.63
N THR A 616 3.76 -27.35 17.32
CA THR A 616 4.61 -28.19 16.48
C THR A 616 5.89 -27.49 16.05
N LEU A 617 5.92 -26.16 15.99
CA LEU A 617 7.12 -25.42 15.61
C LEU A 617 8.32 -25.64 16.55
N PRO A 618 8.18 -25.54 17.90
CA PRO A 618 9.26 -25.93 18.83
C PRO A 618 9.75 -27.37 18.65
N LEU A 619 8.84 -28.33 18.45
CA LEU A 619 9.18 -29.74 18.25
C LEU A 619 10.02 -29.96 16.98
N VAL A 620 9.69 -29.27 15.89
CA VAL A 620 10.44 -29.37 14.63
C VAL A 620 11.85 -28.82 14.81
N ILE A 621 12.02 -27.69 15.49
CA ILE A 621 13.34 -27.09 15.73
C ILE A 621 14.17 -28.00 16.64
N ALA A 622 13.58 -28.48 17.74
CA ALA A 622 14.21 -29.42 18.66
C ALA A 622 14.64 -30.73 17.99
N SER A 623 13.91 -31.19 16.96
CA SER A 623 14.31 -32.37 16.18
C SER A 623 15.63 -32.20 15.42
N GLY A 624 16.18 -30.99 15.36
CA GLY A 624 17.42 -30.68 14.65
C GLY A 624 17.26 -30.65 13.12
N LEU A 625 16.02 -30.54 12.62
CA LEU A 625 15.79 -30.27 11.20
C LEU A 625 16.36 -28.89 10.87
N SER A 626 16.89 -28.75 9.66
CA SER A 626 17.60 -27.55 9.23
C SER A 626 16.62 -26.43 8.83
N VAL A 627 15.78 -26.00 9.77
CA VAL A 627 14.66 -25.05 9.60
C VAL A 627 14.60 -24.05 10.75
N GLY A 628 13.94 -22.91 10.55
CA GLY A 628 13.79 -21.84 11.55
C GLY A 628 12.34 -21.54 11.95
N LYS A 629 12.17 -20.83 13.08
CA LYS A 629 10.87 -20.35 13.59
C LYS A 629 10.35 -19.06 12.95
N GLU A 630 11.24 -18.23 12.40
CA GLU A 630 10.87 -16.84 12.08
C GLU A 630 9.89 -16.68 10.91
N GLY A 631 9.85 -17.62 9.96
CA GLY A 631 8.81 -17.61 8.92
C GLY A 631 7.44 -18.02 9.47
N PRO A 632 7.34 -19.21 10.09
CA PRO A 632 6.12 -19.66 10.76
C PRO A 632 5.56 -18.73 11.83
N SER A 633 6.40 -17.99 12.56
CA SER A 633 5.95 -17.02 13.59
C SER A 633 5.15 -15.87 12.99
N VAL A 634 5.48 -15.41 11.78
CA VAL A 634 4.69 -14.41 11.04
C VAL A 634 3.29 -14.94 10.75
N HIS A 635 3.19 -16.19 10.31
CA HIS A 635 1.88 -16.81 10.06
C HIS A 635 1.06 -16.98 11.33
N VAL A 636 1.68 -17.43 12.42
CA VAL A 636 1.05 -17.54 13.74
C VAL A 636 0.57 -16.16 14.21
N ALA A 637 1.36 -15.11 14.01
CA ALA A 637 0.98 -13.74 14.33
C ALA A 637 -0.24 -13.27 13.53
N CYS A 638 -0.28 -13.52 12.22
CA CYS A 638 -1.46 -13.24 11.38
C CYS A 638 -2.71 -14.01 11.83
N CYS A 639 -2.56 -15.26 12.27
CA CYS A 639 -3.67 -16.02 12.84
C CYS A 639 -4.18 -15.37 14.14
N ILE A 640 -3.28 -14.98 15.05
CA ILE A 640 -3.64 -14.25 16.28
C ILE A 640 -4.37 -12.95 15.93
N GLY A 641 -3.84 -12.18 14.98
CA GLY A 641 -4.45 -10.94 14.50
C GLY A 641 -5.88 -11.16 13.99
N SER A 642 -6.08 -12.19 13.15
CA SER A 642 -7.40 -12.53 12.61
C SER A 642 -8.37 -13.04 13.67
N LEU A 643 -7.90 -13.86 14.62
CA LEU A 643 -8.72 -14.40 15.71
C LEU A 643 -9.15 -13.32 16.70
N VAL A 644 -8.21 -12.47 17.14
CA VAL A 644 -8.49 -11.39 18.09
C VAL A 644 -9.37 -10.33 17.44
N ALA A 645 -9.07 -9.90 16.21
CA ALA A 645 -9.93 -8.97 15.49
C ALA A 645 -11.32 -9.57 15.20
N GLY A 646 -11.38 -10.87 14.91
CA GLY A 646 -12.62 -11.61 14.67
C GLY A 646 -13.56 -11.66 15.88
N MET A 647 -13.06 -11.44 17.10
CA MET A 647 -13.91 -11.29 18.30
C MET A 647 -14.73 -9.99 18.29
N PHE A 648 -14.37 -9.02 17.45
CA PHE A 648 -15.03 -7.73 17.35
C PHE A 648 -15.80 -7.64 16.03
N GLY A 649 -17.13 -7.49 16.13
CA GLY A 649 -18.02 -7.44 14.95
C GLY A 649 -17.65 -6.36 13.92
N LYS A 650 -17.04 -5.24 14.34
CA LYS A 650 -16.56 -4.15 13.47
C LYS A 650 -15.48 -4.61 12.47
N PHE A 651 -14.59 -5.52 12.89
CA PHE A 651 -13.51 -6.03 12.04
C PHE A 651 -13.91 -7.30 11.29
N GLN A 652 -14.77 -8.14 11.88
CA GLN A 652 -15.31 -9.32 11.21
C GLN A 652 -16.13 -8.96 9.95
N ARG A 653 -16.87 -7.84 10.00
CA ARG A 653 -17.76 -7.38 8.93
C ARG A 653 -17.08 -6.59 7.80
N SER A 654 -15.84 -6.12 7.99
CA SER A 654 -15.09 -5.36 6.97
C SER A 654 -13.81 -6.10 6.64
N GLN A 655 -13.69 -6.53 5.39
CA GLN A 655 -12.49 -7.23 4.93
C GLN A 655 -11.30 -6.27 4.82
N GLY A 656 -11.53 -4.99 4.50
CA GLY A 656 -10.53 -3.93 4.52
C GLY A 656 -9.88 -3.76 5.89
N LYS A 657 -10.70 -3.60 6.94
CA LYS A 657 -10.19 -3.47 8.32
C LYS A 657 -9.49 -4.73 8.81
N MET A 658 -10.00 -5.92 8.47
CA MET A 658 -9.33 -7.18 8.78
C MET A 658 -7.95 -7.25 8.11
N ARG A 659 -7.85 -6.87 6.83
CA ARG A 659 -6.57 -6.82 6.10
C ARG A 659 -5.56 -5.87 6.77
N GLU A 660 -5.99 -4.72 7.25
CA GLU A 660 -5.11 -3.80 8.00
C GLU A 660 -4.55 -4.45 9.27
N ILE A 661 -5.40 -5.13 10.06
CA ILE A 661 -4.94 -5.82 11.29
C ILE A 661 -4.03 -7.00 10.96
N VAL A 662 -4.33 -7.79 9.94
CA VAL A 662 -3.46 -8.91 9.51
C VAL A 662 -2.11 -8.40 9.01
N THR A 663 -2.10 -7.28 8.29
CA THR A 663 -0.87 -6.61 7.86
C THR A 663 -0.05 -6.15 9.07
N ALA A 664 -0.68 -5.48 10.04
CA ALA A 664 -0.04 -5.06 11.30
C ALA A 664 0.47 -6.25 12.12
N ALA A 665 -0.26 -7.36 12.15
CA ALA A 665 0.13 -8.59 12.83
C ALA A 665 1.33 -9.27 12.14
N SER A 666 1.42 -9.22 10.81
CA SER A 666 2.58 -9.72 10.07
C SER A 666 3.85 -8.95 10.41
N ALA A 667 3.76 -7.62 10.52
CA ALA A 667 4.85 -6.76 10.96
C ALA A 667 5.26 -7.07 12.41
N ALA A 668 4.29 -7.24 13.31
CA ALA A 668 4.56 -7.62 14.70
C ALA A 668 5.19 -9.02 14.83
N GLY A 669 4.78 -9.98 13.99
CA GLY A 669 5.39 -11.31 13.94
C GLY A 669 6.87 -11.28 13.61
N VAL A 670 7.26 -10.49 12.59
CA VAL A 670 8.69 -10.27 12.25
C VAL A 670 9.40 -9.46 13.32
N ALA A 671 8.76 -8.43 13.88
CA ALA A 671 9.34 -7.62 14.94
C ALA A 671 9.72 -8.46 16.16
N VAL A 672 8.87 -9.38 16.58
CA VAL A 672 9.13 -10.26 17.73
C VAL A 672 10.10 -11.39 17.39
N ALA A 673 10.09 -11.89 16.16
CA ALA A 673 11.07 -12.85 15.65
C ALA A 673 12.52 -12.34 15.73
N PHE A 674 12.74 -11.09 15.33
CA PHE A 674 14.07 -10.49 15.26
C PHE A 674 14.36 -9.49 16.39
N GLY A 675 13.40 -9.16 17.26
CA GLY A 675 13.55 -8.08 18.24
C GLY A 675 13.68 -6.70 17.59
N ALA A 676 13.12 -6.52 16.40
CA ALA A 676 13.36 -5.39 15.49
C ALA A 676 12.02 -4.76 15.03
N PRO A 677 11.42 -3.84 15.81
CA PRO A 677 10.10 -3.30 15.51
C PRO A 677 10.05 -2.48 14.22
N ILE A 678 11.07 -1.65 13.92
CA ILE A 678 11.11 -0.88 12.67
C ILE A 678 11.37 -1.84 11.50
N GLY A 679 12.28 -2.79 11.68
CA GLY A 679 12.57 -3.83 10.69
C GLY A 679 11.32 -4.63 10.29
N GLY A 680 10.47 -4.98 11.26
CA GLY A 680 9.22 -5.71 11.01
C GLY A 680 8.19 -4.93 10.20
N VAL A 681 8.02 -3.62 10.46
CA VAL A 681 7.10 -2.76 9.69
C VAL A 681 7.59 -2.61 8.25
N LEU A 682 8.89 -2.35 8.06
CA LEU A 682 9.47 -2.28 6.72
C LEU A 682 9.32 -3.60 5.98
N PHE A 683 9.41 -4.74 6.68
CA PHE A 683 9.23 -6.05 6.06
C PHE A 683 7.81 -6.22 5.53
N SER A 684 6.82 -5.74 6.26
CA SER A 684 5.44 -5.74 5.78
C SER A 684 5.23 -4.82 4.56
N ILE A 685 6.03 -3.76 4.41
CA ILE A 685 5.97 -2.83 3.27
C ILE A 685 6.71 -3.39 2.05
N GLU A 686 7.90 -3.98 2.25
CA GLU A 686 8.76 -4.45 1.17
C GLU A 686 8.27 -5.80 0.61
N GLU A 687 7.85 -6.74 1.47
CA GLU A 687 7.55 -8.13 1.09
C GLU A 687 6.05 -8.47 1.08
N MET A 688 5.24 -7.92 1.99
CA MET A 688 3.88 -8.44 2.24
C MET A 688 2.73 -7.70 1.52
N SER A 689 2.80 -6.37 1.36
CA SER A 689 1.69 -5.60 0.75
C SER A 689 2.17 -4.63 -0.32
N HIS A 690 1.44 -4.55 -1.43
CA HIS A 690 1.70 -3.60 -2.52
C HIS A 690 1.18 -2.18 -2.24
N THR A 691 0.10 -2.08 -1.48
CA THR A 691 -0.51 -0.81 -1.08
C THR A 691 -0.46 -0.70 0.43
N PHE A 692 0.13 0.39 0.93
CA PHE A 692 0.34 0.59 2.35
C PHE A 692 -0.03 2.02 2.73
N SER A 693 -1.17 2.17 3.42
CA SER A 693 -1.63 3.48 3.88
C SER A 693 -0.81 3.95 5.08
N ILE A 694 -0.70 5.26 5.27
CA ILE A 694 0.03 5.83 6.42
C ILE A 694 -0.66 5.47 7.75
N LYS A 695 -2.01 5.35 7.76
CA LYS A 695 -2.78 4.90 8.94
C LYS A 695 -2.42 3.45 9.30
N THR A 696 -2.28 2.56 8.31
CA THR A 696 -1.83 1.17 8.52
C THR A 696 -0.38 1.11 8.99
N MET A 697 0.48 2.04 8.57
CA MET A 697 1.88 2.14 9.02
C MET A 697 1.96 2.36 10.52
N TRP A 698 1.28 3.40 11.03
CA TRP A 698 1.26 3.71 12.46
C TRP A 698 0.67 2.58 13.30
N ARG A 699 -0.43 1.95 12.83
CA ARG A 699 -1.03 0.78 13.49
C ARG A 699 -0.07 -0.41 13.53
N SER A 700 0.65 -0.67 12.44
CA SER A 700 1.65 -1.75 12.36
C SER A 700 2.83 -1.51 13.29
N PHE A 701 3.34 -0.28 13.33
CA PHE A 701 4.42 0.12 14.22
C PHE A 701 4.02 0.00 15.69
N PHE A 702 2.85 0.49 16.05
CA PHE A 702 2.35 0.40 17.42
C PHE A 702 2.07 -1.06 17.84
N CYS A 703 1.51 -1.88 16.94
CA CYS A 703 1.34 -3.33 17.16
C CYS A 703 2.68 -4.02 17.44
N ALA A 704 3.68 -3.75 16.59
CA ALA A 704 5.02 -4.31 16.70
C ALA A 704 5.70 -3.89 18.01
N LEU A 705 5.57 -2.61 18.39
CA LEU A 705 6.10 -2.09 19.66
C LEU A 705 5.46 -2.77 20.87
N MET A 706 4.13 -2.93 20.89
CA MET A 706 3.44 -3.62 21.98
C MET A 706 3.88 -5.09 22.08
N ALA A 707 4.10 -5.74 20.94
CA ALA A 707 4.56 -7.12 20.89
C ALA A 707 6.00 -7.28 21.38
N THR A 708 6.93 -6.39 20.98
CA THR A 708 8.32 -6.41 21.44
C THR A 708 8.45 -6.01 22.91
N VAL A 709 7.68 -5.03 23.39
CA VAL A 709 7.61 -4.68 24.82
C VAL A 709 7.11 -5.87 25.64
N THR A 710 6.09 -6.59 25.16
CA THR A 710 5.59 -7.80 25.85
C THR A 710 6.64 -8.90 25.88
N LEU A 711 7.37 -9.12 24.78
CA LEU A 711 8.48 -10.08 24.73
C LEU A 711 9.60 -9.68 25.72
N SER A 712 9.95 -8.39 25.76
CA SER A 712 10.94 -7.83 26.69
C SER A 712 10.53 -8.04 28.15
N ALA A 713 9.26 -7.77 28.47
CA ALA A 713 8.72 -7.93 29.81
C ALA A 713 8.69 -9.39 30.26
N MET A 714 8.44 -10.34 29.34
CA MET A 714 8.53 -11.77 29.63
C MET A 714 9.97 -12.27 29.78
N ASN A 715 10.94 -11.57 29.19
CA ASN A 715 12.38 -11.85 29.27
C ASN A 715 12.70 -13.36 29.17
N PRO A 716 12.39 -14.02 28.03
CA PRO A 716 12.43 -15.47 27.90
C PRO A 716 13.81 -16.07 28.20
N PHE A 717 14.88 -15.31 27.95
CA PHE A 717 16.27 -15.74 28.16
C PHE A 717 16.88 -15.23 29.48
N ARG A 718 16.17 -14.39 30.25
CA ARG A 718 16.70 -13.68 31.44
C ARG A 718 17.96 -12.83 31.24
N THR A 719 18.44 -12.67 30.01
CA THR A 719 19.61 -11.85 29.66
C THR A 719 19.28 -10.36 29.51
N GLY A 720 17.99 -10.00 29.47
CA GLY A 720 17.54 -8.64 29.14
C GLY A 720 17.64 -8.31 27.65
N LYS A 721 18.08 -9.26 26.81
CA LYS A 721 18.08 -9.13 25.34
C LYS A 721 16.78 -9.69 24.76
N LEU A 722 16.30 -9.06 23.69
CA LEU A 722 15.06 -9.49 23.01
C LEU A 722 15.26 -10.79 22.24
N VAL A 723 16.44 -10.96 21.63
CA VAL A 723 16.83 -12.15 20.88
C VAL A 723 18.23 -12.61 21.26
N LEU A 724 18.48 -13.92 21.16
CA LEU A 724 19.71 -14.55 21.63
C LEU A 724 20.98 -14.09 20.88
N PHE A 725 20.85 -13.74 19.59
CA PHE A 725 21.99 -13.36 18.73
C PHE A 725 22.23 -11.85 18.65
N GLN A 726 21.64 -11.06 19.54
CA GLN A 726 21.89 -9.62 19.65
C GLN A 726 23.32 -9.34 20.17
N VAL A 727 24.10 -8.58 19.40
CA VAL A 727 25.53 -8.27 19.65
C VAL A 727 25.80 -6.80 19.43
N THR A 728 26.65 -6.18 20.25
CA THR A 728 27.07 -4.79 20.07
C THR A 728 28.49 -4.75 19.52
N TYR A 729 28.74 -3.87 18.56
CA TYR A 729 30.07 -3.63 17.99
C TYR A 729 30.46 -2.17 18.25
N ASP A 730 31.55 -1.97 18.97
CA ASP A 730 32.01 -0.63 19.37
C ASP A 730 33.16 -0.09 18.50
N ARG A 731 33.56 -0.85 17.47
CA ARG A 731 34.69 -0.52 16.59
C ARG A 731 34.23 -0.03 15.23
N ASP A 732 35.07 0.80 14.61
CA ASP A 732 34.88 1.25 13.23
C ASP A 732 35.42 0.23 12.22
N TRP A 733 34.98 0.34 10.97
CA TRP A 733 35.46 -0.47 9.84
C TRP A 733 36.41 0.34 8.96
N HIS A 734 37.31 -0.36 8.26
CA HIS A 734 38.30 0.27 7.40
C HIS A 734 37.96 0.11 5.90
N PHE A 735 38.36 1.09 5.08
CA PHE A 735 38.08 1.09 3.63
C PHE A 735 38.58 -0.15 2.87
N PHE A 736 39.69 -0.75 3.30
CA PHE A 736 40.23 -1.95 2.63
C PHE A 736 39.31 -3.17 2.80
N GLU A 737 38.49 -3.20 3.85
CA GLU A 737 37.57 -4.31 4.14
C GLU A 737 36.46 -4.43 3.08
N ILE A 738 36.17 -3.36 2.33
CA ILE A 738 35.17 -3.33 1.25
C ILE A 738 35.42 -4.43 0.21
N ILE A 739 36.68 -4.75 -0.09
CA ILE A 739 37.02 -5.82 -1.06
C ILE A 739 36.46 -7.16 -0.57
N PHE A 740 36.59 -7.45 0.71
CA PHE A 740 36.08 -8.68 1.30
C PHE A 740 34.56 -8.63 1.50
N PHE A 741 33.98 -7.46 1.76
CA PHE A 741 32.54 -7.27 1.79
C PHE A 741 31.88 -7.54 0.43
N ILE A 742 32.52 -7.14 -0.67
CA ILE A 742 32.06 -7.49 -2.02
C ILE A 742 32.05 -9.02 -2.23
N ILE A 743 33.07 -9.73 -1.75
CA ILE A 743 33.12 -11.20 -1.83
C ILE A 743 31.94 -11.84 -1.05
N LEU A 744 31.61 -11.30 0.13
CA LEU A 744 30.44 -11.76 0.90
C LEU A 744 29.14 -11.51 0.12
N GLY A 745 29.01 -10.35 -0.54
CA GLY A 745 27.84 -10.04 -1.36
C GLY A 745 27.69 -10.96 -2.57
N ILE A 746 28.78 -11.24 -3.28
CA ILE A 746 28.79 -12.19 -4.41
C ILE A 746 28.37 -13.59 -3.94
N PHE A 747 28.91 -14.04 -2.81
CA PHE A 747 28.51 -15.31 -2.21
C PHE A 747 27.02 -15.33 -1.87
N GLY A 748 26.50 -14.28 -1.23
CA GLY A 748 25.07 -14.17 -0.89
C GLY A 748 24.16 -14.31 -2.11
N GLY A 749 24.47 -13.62 -3.20
CA GLY A 749 23.68 -13.69 -4.44
C GLY A 749 23.74 -15.06 -5.12
N LEU A 750 24.94 -15.65 -5.22
CA LEU A 750 25.13 -17.00 -5.77
C LEU A 750 24.42 -18.07 -4.92
N TYR A 751 24.53 -17.97 -3.60
CA TYR A 751 23.86 -18.86 -2.66
C TYR A 751 22.33 -18.74 -2.77
N GLY A 752 21.81 -17.51 -2.87
CA GLY A 752 20.39 -17.25 -3.06
C GLY A 752 19.84 -17.93 -4.31
N ALA A 753 20.51 -17.69 -5.45
CA ALA A 753 20.11 -18.28 -6.73
C ALA A 753 20.18 -19.81 -6.72
N PHE A 754 21.23 -20.38 -6.13
CA PHE A 754 21.35 -21.82 -5.92
C PHE A 754 20.19 -22.34 -5.05
N MET A 755 19.98 -21.75 -3.88
CA MET A 755 18.97 -22.20 -2.92
C MET A 755 17.57 -22.21 -3.54
N VAL A 756 17.19 -21.16 -4.28
CA VAL A 756 15.88 -21.06 -4.93
C VAL A 756 15.69 -22.16 -5.98
N LYS A 757 16.60 -22.29 -6.95
CA LYS A 757 16.46 -23.28 -8.04
C LYS A 757 16.42 -24.71 -7.51
N PHE A 758 17.35 -25.06 -6.62
CA PHE A 758 17.43 -26.42 -6.08
C PHE A 758 16.25 -26.76 -5.18
N ASN A 759 15.75 -25.81 -4.40
CA ASN A 759 14.60 -26.08 -3.57
C ASN A 759 13.34 -26.36 -4.39
N LEU A 760 13.13 -25.63 -5.50
CA LEU A 760 12.02 -25.88 -6.42
C LEU A 760 12.10 -27.28 -7.06
N GLN A 761 13.29 -27.71 -7.49
CA GLN A 761 13.49 -29.08 -8.00
C GLN A 761 13.13 -30.14 -6.95
N VAL A 762 13.58 -29.97 -5.70
CA VAL A 762 13.23 -30.87 -4.60
C VAL A 762 11.72 -30.85 -4.32
N ALA A 763 11.08 -29.67 -4.39
CA ALA A 763 9.64 -29.54 -4.23
C ALA A 763 8.86 -30.24 -5.35
N ALA A 764 9.33 -30.17 -6.60
CA ALA A 764 8.77 -30.90 -7.74
C ALA A 764 8.90 -32.42 -7.56
N PHE A 765 10.10 -32.88 -7.18
CA PHE A 765 10.34 -34.28 -6.84
C PHE A 765 9.39 -34.79 -5.74
N ARG A 766 9.18 -33.99 -4.69
CA ARG A 766 8.25 -34.32 -3.60
C ARG A 766 6.81 -34.44 -4.06
N ARG A 767 6.36 -33.54 -4.94
CA ARG A 767 5.01 -33.56 -5.49
C ARG A 767 4.76 -34.85 -6.27
N LYS A 768 5.74 -35.29 -7.07
CA LYS A 768 5.66 -36.50 -7.90
C LYS A 768 5.78 -37.81 -7.11
N PHE A 769 6.76 -37.93 -6.21
CA PHE A 769 7.10 -39.20 -5.56
C PHE A 769 6.72 -39.31 -4.08
N LEU A 770 6.75 -38.21 -3.32
CA LEU A 770 6.64 -38.23 -1.85
C LEU A 770 5.32 -37.66 -1.29
N ALA A 771 4.37 -37.27 -2.15
CA ALA A 771 3.13 -36.61 -1.74
C ALA A 771 2.33 -37.40 -0.66
N LYS A 772 2.31 -38.74 -0.73
CA LYS A 772 1.59 -39.60 0.22
C LYS A 772 2.35 -39.86 1.54
N HIS A 773 3.68 -39.76 1.54
CA HIS A 773 4.57 -40.23 2.62
C HIS A 773 5.24 -39.12 3.44
N GLY A 774 4.67 -37.91 3.49
CA GLY A 774 5.33 -36.75 4.13
C GLY A 774 5.71 -36.88 5.61
N VAL A 775 5.05 -37.76 6.39
CA VAL A 775 5.45 -38.02 7.80
C VAL A 775 6.73 -38.85 7.85
N ALA A 776 6.81 -39.92 7.06
CA ALA A 776 8.00 -40.77 6.99
C ALA A 776 9.21 -39.98 6.47
N GLU A 777 8.98 -39.12 5.48
CA GLU A 777 10.01 -38.22 4.96
C GLU A 777 10.60 -37.31 6.05
N ALA A 778 9.76 -36.59 6.80
CA ALA A 778 10.23 -35.68 7.84
C ALA A 778 11.03 -36.40 8.94
N VAL A 779 10.61 -37.62 9.31
CA VAL A 779 11.32 -38.44 10.30
C VAL A 779 12.67 -38.91 9.77
N ILE A 780 12.71 -39.43 8.53
CA ILE A 780 13.96 -39.88 7.91
C ILE A 780 14.94 -38.70 7.78
N LEU A 781 14.48 -37.55 7.31
CA LEU A 781 15.33 -36.36 7.19
C LEU A 781 15.85 -35.88 8.54
N ALA A 782 15.01 -35.87 9.59
CA ALA A 782 15.46 -35.52 10.94
C ALA A 782 16.52 -36.52 11.44
N THR A 783 16.33 -37.81 11.20
CA THR A 783 17.31 -38.84 11.61
C THR A 783 18.65 -38.68 10.89
N ILE A 784 18.64 -38.48 9.57
CA ILE A 784 19.86 -38.26 8.78
C ILE A 784 20.55 -36.97 9.22
N THR A 785 19.79 -35.90 9.42
CA THR A 785 20.32 -34.62 9.88
C THR A 785 20.96 -34.75 11.25
N ALA A 786 20.34 -35.47 12.19
CA ALA A 786 20.90 -35.76 13.50
C ALA A 786 22.17 -36.60 13.44
N MET A 787 22.22 -37.61 12.55
CA MET A 787 23.40 -38.47 12.36
C MET A 787 24.60 -37.69 11.82
N ILE A 788 24.39 -36.88 10.77
CA ILE A 788 25.44 -36.05 10.15
C ILE A 788 25.85 -34.92 11.10
N GLY A 789 24.86 -34.26 11.71
CA GLY A 789 25.05 -33.09 12.57
C GLY A 789 25.84 -33.39 13.84
N TYR A 790 25.74 -34.61 14.39
CA TYR A 790 26.48 -34.98 15.60
C TYR A 790 28.02 -34.94 15.42
N SER A 791 28.50 -35.19 14.20
CA SER A 791 29.94 -35.24 13.91
C SER A 791 30.61 -33.86 13.91
N ASN A 792 29.87 -32.78 13.67
CA ASN A 792 30.41 -31.43 13.62
C ASN A 792 29.79 -30.57 14.73
N GLN A 793 30.63 -29.99 15.57
CA GLN A 793 30.20 -29.20 16.72
C GLN A 793 29.22 -28.07 16.36
N PHE A 794 29.44 -27.38 15.23
CA PHE A 794 28.58 -26.29 14.79
C PHE A 794 27.26 -26.77 14.17
N LEU A 795 27.20 -28.02 13.67
CA LEU A 795 25.96 -28.63 13.17
C LEU A 795 25.12 -29.26 14.28
N ARG A 796 25.74 -29.60 15.41
CA ARG A 796 25.09 -30.19 16.57
C ARG A 796 24.31 -29.17 17.41
N MET A 797 24.80 -27.93 17.46
CA MET A 797 24.13 -26.82 18.17
C MET A 797 22.96 -26.27 17.36
N ASP A 798 22.02 -25.65 18.05
CA ASP A 798 20.90 -24.97 17.40
C ASP A 798 21.37 -23.80 16.56
N MET A 799 20.60 -23.49 15.51
CA MET A 799 20.98 -22.46 14.56
C MET A 799 21.07 -21.07 15.20
N THR A 800 20.10 -20.71 16.04
CA THR A 800 20.04 -19.42 16.75
C THR A 800 21.21 -19.26 17.72
N GLU A 801 21.53 -20.32 18.48
CA GLU A 801 22.68 -20.34 19.39
C GLU A 801 24.01 -20.28 18.60
N SER A 802 24.10 -21.03 17.50
CA SER A 802 25.30 -21.03 16.64
C SER A 802 25.56 -19.63 16.05
N MET A 803 24.52 -18.89 15.66
CA MET A 803 24.64 -17.51 15.19
C MET A 803 25.12 -16.58 16.30
N ALA A 804 24.56 -16.69 17.50
CA ALA A 804 24.97 -15.89 18.65
C ALA A 804 26.48 -16.08 18.95
N ILE A 805 26.99 -17.31 18.86
CA ILE A 805 28.42 -17.60 19.05
C ILE A 805 29.27 -17.05 17.89
N LEU A 806 28.80 -17.15 16.64
CA LEU A 806 29.56 -16.68 15.46
C LEU A 806 29.69 -15.16 15.39
N PHE A 807 28.71 -14.42 15.93
CA PHE A 807 28.71 -12.95 15.96
C PHE A 807 29.55 -12.35 17.09
N ARG A 808 29.87 -13.11 18.16
CA ARG A 808 30.67 -12.59 19.28
C ARG A 808 32.06 -12.12 18.86
N GLU A 809 32.49 -11.02 19.47
CA GLU A 809 33.87 -10.56 19.46
C GLU A 809 34.76 -11.45 20.34
N CYS A 810 36.07 -11.46 20.08
CA CYS A 810 37.05 -12.25 20.82
C CYS A 810 37.90 -11.35 21.73
N ASP A 811 37.29 -10.49 22.54
CA ASP A 811 38.00 -9.65 23.53
C ASP A 811 37.62 -10.03 24.97
N ASN A 812 38.64 -10.32 25.78
CA ASN A 812 38.63 -10.41 27.25
C ASN A 812 37.49 -11.20 27.93
N GLY A 813 37.42 -12.51 27.68
CA GLY A 813 36.73 -13.44 28.59
C GLY A 813 35.94 -14.55 27.91
N GLY A 814 36.50 -15.76 27.92
CA GLY A 814 35.80 -17.01 27.59
C GLY A 814 36.33 -17.74 26.36
N ASN A 815 37.03 -18.87 26.58
CA ASN A 815 37.33 -19.87 25.55
C ASN A 815 36.06 -20.65 25.17
N VAL A 816 34.99 -19.96 24.73
CA VAL A 816 33.76 -20.65 24.33
C VAL A 816 34.04 -21.43 23.04
N ASN A 817 34.06 -22.76 23.15
CA ASN A 817 34.16 -23.69 22.02
C ASN A 817 35.42 -23.56 21.15
N ASN A 818 36.54 -23.07 21.71
CA ASN A 818 37.83 -22.88 21.02
C ASN A 818 37.78 -21.94 19.79
N VAL A 819 36.69 -21.22 19.53
CA VAL A 819 36.49 -20.41 18.30
C VAL A 819 37.48 -19.23 18.21
N CYS A 820 37.92 -18.71 19.36
CA CYS A 820 38.83 -17.57 19.44
C CYS A 820 40.32 -17.97 19.58
N GLN A 821 40.66 -19.27 19.56
CA GLN A 821 42.04 -19.72 19.73
C GLN A 821 42.88 -19.53 18.45
N SER A 822 43.94 -18.73 18.56
CA SER A 822 44.83 -18.41 17.43
C SER A 822 45.60 -19.62 16.89
N SER A 823 45.89 -20.63 17.71
CA SER A 823 46.63 -21.83 17.31
C SER A 823 45.82 -22.82 16.45
N LEU A 824 44.49 -22.75 16.48
CA LEU A 824 43.58 -23.66 15.75
C LEU A 824 42.84 -22.98 14.58
N GLN A 825 43.20 -21.76 14.20
CA GLN A 825 42.49 -20.95 13.19
C GLN A 825 42.22 -21.70 11.88
N TRP A 826 43.22 -22.40 11.34
CA TRP A 826 43.07 -23.20 10.10
C TRP A 826 42.11 -24.39 10.26
N ARG A 827 42.16 -25.08 11.41
CA ARG A 827 41.29 -26.22 11.69
C ARG A 827 39.83 -25.77 11.86
N ILE A 828 39.63 -24.63 12.50
CA ILE A 828 38.31 -24.01 12.69
C ILE A 828 37.75 -23.51 11.36
N SER A 829 38.58 -22.85 10.55
CA SER A 829 38.19 -22.40 9.19
C SER A 829 37.72 -23.57 8.32
N ASN A 830 38.48 -24.68 8.28
CA ASN A 830 38.07 -25.89 7.55
C ASN A 830 36.80 -26.53 8.13
N SER A 831 36.62 -26.52 9.45
CA SER A 831 35.41 -27.00 10.11
C SER A 831 34.18 -26.15 9.77
N LEU A 832 34.34 -24.83 9.66
CA LEU A 832 33.29 -23.89 9.25
C LEU A 832 32.96 -24.03 7.77
N LEU A 833 33.94 -24.26 6.90
CA LEU A 833 33.72 -24.54 5.48
C LEU A 833 32.89 -25.82 5.31
N LEU A 834 33.28 -26.91 5.97
CA LEU A 834 32.54 -28.16 5.95
C LEU A 834 31.12 -27.99 6.49
N ALA A 835 30.96 -27.25 7.60
CA ALA A 835 29.65 -26.93 8.15
C ALA A 835 28.78 -26.14 7.16
N THR A 836 29.38 -25.17 6.44
CA THR A 836 28.68 -24.35 5.44
C THR A 836 28.15 -25.23 4.31
N VAL A 837 28.99 -26.09 3.72
CA VAL A 837 28.59 -26.98 2.62
C VAL A 837 27.50 -27.96 3.05
N ILE A 838 27.66 -28.60 4.22
CA ILE A 838 26.66 -29.55 4.73
C ILE A 838 25.34 -28.84 5.05
N ARG A 839 25.37 -27.64 5.67
CA ARG A 839 24.16 -26.86 5.95
C ARG A 839 23.43 -26.48 4.68
N ILE A 840 24.12 -26.05 3.62
CA ILE A 840 23.49 -25.72 2.34
C ILE A 840 22.66 -26.92 1.84
N GLY A 841 23.24 -28.12 1.79
CA GLY A 841 22.51 -29.32 1.38
C GLY A 841 21.33 -29.68 2.30
N LEU A 842 21.53 -29.61 3.62
CA LEU A 842 20.48 -29.90 4.59
C LEU A 842 19.32 -28.91 4.53
N VAL A 843 19.58 -27.62 4.31
CA VAL A 843 18.53 -26.58 4.19
C VAL A 843 17.73 -26.77 2.91
N VAL A 844 18.39 -27.01 1.77
CA VAL A 844 17.73 -27.29 0.48
C VAL A 844 16.74 -28.44 0.60
N ILE A 845 17.15 -29.53 1.24
CA ILE A 845 16.32 -30.72 1.41
C ILE A 845 15.28 -30.49 2.51
N SER A 846 15.62 -29.90 3.65
CA SER A 846 14.67 -29.77 4.78
C SER A 846 13.54 -28.78 4.49
N TYR A 847 13.81 -27.70 3.75
CA TYR A 847 12.80 -26.72 3.39
C TYR A 847 11.80 -27.31 2.37
N GLY A 848 10.50 -27.30 2.71
CA GLY A 848 9.43 -27.93 1.91
C GLY A 848 8.94 -29.29 2.43
N CYS A 849 9.46 -29.78 3.55
CA CYS A 849 8.86 -30.90 4.28
C CYS A 849 7.43 -30.55 4.74
N LYS A 850 6.57 -31.56 4.96
CA LYS A 850 5.20 -31.38 5.47
C LYS A 850 5.14 -31.08 6.99
N VAL A 851 5.97 -30.14 7.44
CA VAL A 851 6.06 -29.63 8.81
C VAL A 851 6.20 -28.10 8.77
N PRO A 852 5.90 -27.37 9.86
CA PRO A 852 6.20 -25.94 9.94
C PRO A 852 7.70 -25.69 9.75
N ALA A 853 8.06 -24.87 8.77
CA ALA A 853 9.45 -24.63 8.42
C ALA A 853 9.65 -23.20 7.93
N GLY A 854 10.59 -22.47 8.53
CA GLY A 854 11.08 -21.17 8.07
C GLY A 854 12.48 -21.25 7.48
N ILE A 855 12.77 -20.40 6.51
CA ILE A 855 14.06 -20.36 5.79
C ILE A 855 15.01 -19.26 6.29
N PHE A 856 14.52 -18.25 7.02
CA PHE A 856 15.28 -17.04 7.37
C PHE A 856 16.54 -17.34 8.20
N VAL A 857 16.37 -17.96 9.37
CA VAL A 857 17.48 -18.30 10.28
C VAL A 857 18.47 -19.30 9.67
N PRO A 858 18.04 -20.39 9.00
CA PRO A 858 18.97 -21.28 8.32
C PRO A 858 19.86 -20.57 7.28
N SER A 859 19.30 -19.67 6.46
CA SER A 859 20.08 -18.89 5.49
C SER A 859 21.05 -17.94 6.16
N MET A 860 20.62 -17.23 7.20
CA MET A 860 21.51 -16.38 8.00
C MET A 860 22.65 -17.18 8.64
N ALA A 861 22.36 -18.39 9.13
CA ALA A 861 23.35 -19.25 9.78
C ALA A 861 24.41 -19.77 8.80
N ILE A 862 24.05 -20.03 7.53
CA ILE A 862 24.99 -20.37 6.44
C ILE A 862 25.86 -19.15 6.09
N GLY A 863 25.25 -17.97 5.98
CA GLY A 863 25.96 -16.73 5.76
C GLY A 863 26.93 -16.40 6.90
N ALA A 864 26.52 -16.65 8.15
CA ALA A 864 27.35 -16.44 9.33
C ALA A 864 28.56 -17.38 9.38
N THR A 865 28.41 -18.66 9.03
CA THR A 865 29.54 -19.60 9.00
C THR A 865 30.54 -19.24 7.90
N PHE A 866 30.06 -18.85 6.72
CA PHE A 866 30.92 -18.39 5.62
C PHE A 866 31.60 -17.05 5.94
N GLY A 867 30.84 -16.09 6.49
CA GLY A 867 31.36 -14.80 6.90
C GLY A 867 32.42 -14.91 8.00
N ARG A 868 32.17 -15.72 9.04
CA ARG A 868 33.15 -15.96 10.11
C ARG A 868 34.42 -16.62 9.57
N MET A 869 34.28 -17.55 8.61
CA MET A 869 35.41 -18.19 7.95
C MET A 869 36.29 -17.16 7.22
N ILE A 870 35.69 -16.25 6.43
CA ILE A 870 36.42 -15.16 5.77
C ILE A 870 37.06 -14.23 6.80
N GLY A 871 36.33 -13.83 7.85
CA GLY A 871 36.88 -12.97 8.90
C GLY A 871 38.09 -13.57 9.61
N ILE A 872 38.07 -14.87 9.92
CA ILE A 872 39.22 -15.59 10.50
C ILE A 872 40.38 -15.64 9.48
N MET A 873 40.10 -15.86 8.20
CA MET A 873 41.13 -15.89 7.15
C MET A 873 41.81 -14.53 6.95
N VAL A 874 41.04 -13.43 6.96
CA VAL A 874 41.58 -12.05 6.87
C VAL A 874 42.40 -11.73 8.12
N LYS A 875 41.93 -12.11 9.32
CA LYS A 875 42.70 -11.98 10.56
C LYS A 875 44.01 -12.79 10.51
N ALA A 876 43.98 -14.02 10.01
CA ALA A 876 45.18 -14.85 9.84
C ALA A 876 46.17 -14.21 8.85
N MET A 877 45.68 -13.63 7.75
CA MET A 877 46.50 -12.93 6.76
C MET A 877 47.16 -11.68 7.36
N TYR A 878 46.45 -10.90 8.17
CA TYR A 878 47.01 -9.77 8.91
C TYR A 878 48.12 -10.21 9.87
N THR A 879 47.89 -11.28 10.65
CA THR A 879 48.93 -11.79 11.57
C THR A 879 50.17 -12.34 10.85
N ALA A 880 50.02 -12.87 9.63
CA ALA A 880 51.12 -13.39 8.83
C ALA A 880 51.93 -12.30 8.10
N TYR A 881 51.25 -11.23 7.65
CA TYR A 881 51.87 -10.14 6.87
C TYR A 881 51.48 -8.74 7.40
N PRO A 882 51.86 -8.40 8.66
CA PRO A 882 51.44 -7.17 9.31
C PRO A 882 52.00 -5.89 8.66
N THR A 883 53.13 -5.98 7.95
CA THR A 883 53.80 -4.84 7.30
C THR A 883 53.35 -4.58 5.86
N SER A 884 52.38 -5.34 5.34
CA SER A 884 51.90 -5.13 3.97
C SER A 884 51.08 -3.83 3.86
N GLY A 885 51.20 -3.12 2.73
CA GLY A 885 50.59 -1.79 2.54
C GLY A 885 49.06 -1.74 2.67
N ILE A 886 48.38 -2.90 2.57
CA ILE A 886 46.92 -3.02 2.74
C ILE A 886 46.53 -2.83 4.22
N PHE A 887 47.39 -3.22 5.16
CA PHE A 887 47.15 -3.15 6.61
C PHE A 887 47.84 -1.96 7.30
N ALA A 888 48.40 -1.03 6.52
CA ALA A 888 49.12 0.13 7.05
C ALA A 888 48.24 1.14 7.81
N PHE A 889 46.91 1.04 7.68
CA PHE A 889 45.92 1.88 8.35
C PHE A 889 45.45 1.33 9.70
N CYS A 890 45.92 0.13 10.10
CA CYS A 890 45.59 -0.50 11.36
C CYS A 890 46.43 0.09 12.50
N ASP A 891 45.80 0.46 13.62
CA ASP A 891 46.51 0.88 14.83
C ASP A 891 47.27 -0.31 15.46
N PRO A 892 48.50 -0.11 15.99
CA PRO A 892 49.30 -1.18 16.56
C PRO A 892 48.80 -1.68 17.93
N ASP A 893 48.04 -0.87 18.67
CA ASP A 893 47.60 -1.16 20.03
C ASP A 893 46.16 -1.75 20.12
N ALA A 894 45.44 -1.85 18.99
CA ALA A 894 44.08 -2.39 18.92
C ALA A 894 43.96 -3.48 17.84
N PRO A 895 43.13 -4.53 18.04
CA PRO A 895 42.91 -5.55 17.02
C PRO A 895 42.17 -4.95 15.82
N CYS A 896 42.85 -4.89 14.68
CA CYS A 896 42.34 -4.23 13.46
C CYS A 896 41.12 -4.91 12.82
N ILE A 897 40.97 -6.23 12.99
CA ILE A 897 39.94 -7.01 12.30
C ILE A 897 39.12 -7.78 13.33
N THR A 898 37.81 -7.60 13.27
CA THR A 898 36.82 -8.29 14.10
C THR A 898 36.09 -9.35 13.27
N PRO A 899 36.38 -10.66 13.41
CA PRO A 899 35.73 -11.70 12.60
C PRO A 899 34.20 -11.81 12.78
N GLY A 900 33.66 -11.25 13.88
CA GLY A 900 32.22 -11.21 14.15
C GLY A 900 31.46 -10.33 13.14
N THR A 901 32.03 -9.20 12.75
CA THR A 901 31.40 -8.27 11.79
C THR A 901 31.27 -8.90 10.41
N TYR A 902 32.26 -9.70 9.99
CA TYR A 902 32.20 -10.48 8.75
C TYR A 902 31.13 -11.57 8.80
N ALA A 903 30.98 -12.26 9.93
CA ALA A 903 29.91 -13.23 10.13
C ALA A 903 28.54 -12.57 10.02
N PHE A 904 28.38 -11.40 10.64
CA PHE A 904 27.17 -10.60 10.60
C PHE A 904 26.82 -10.13 9.18
N LEU A 905 27.77 -9.54 8.44
CA LEU A 905 27.57 -9.13 7.06
C LEU A 905 27.30 -10.31 6.12
N GLY A 906 27.95 -11.46 6.34
CA GLY A 906 27.69 -12.69 5.61
C GLY A 906 26.28 -13.24 5.85
N ALA A 907 25.79 -13.16 7.09
CA ALA A 907 24.41 -13.54 7.43
C ALA A 907 23.38 -12.66 6.71
N ALA A 908 23.60 -11.34 6.69
CA ALA A 908 22.77 -10.39 5.95
C ALA A 908 22.78 -10.69 4.44
N ALA A 909 23.96 -10.94 3.85
CA ALA A 909 24.10 -11.29 2.44
C ALA A 909 23.33 -12.55 2.06
N ALA A 910 23.45 -13.63 2.84
CA ALA A 910 22.78 -14.89 2.55
C ALA A 910 21.25 -14.79 2.70
N LEU A 911 20.75 -14.04 3.70
CA LEU A 911 19.32 -13.80 3.87
C LEU A 911 18.74 -13.00 2.69
N SER A 912 19.41 -11.90 2.32
CA SER A 912 19.00 -11.06 1.20
C SER A 912 19.11 -11.77 -0.14
N GLY A 913 20.09 -12.66 -0.33
CA GLY A 913 20.18 -13.47 -1.55
C GLY A 913 18.97 -14.38 -1.76
N VAL A 914 18.46 -14.99 -0.69
CA VAL A 914 17.30 -15.91 -0.77
C VAL A 914 15.96 -15.17 -0.85
N MET A 915 15.83 -14.05 -0.12
CA MET A 915 14.57 -13.30 -0.03
C MET A 915 14.46 -12.13 -1.01
N GLN A 916 15.58 -11.65 -1.55
CA GLN A 916 15.70 -10.48 -2.44
C GLN A 916 15.18 -9.14 -1.89
N ILE A 917 15.02 -9.06 -0.57
CA ILE A 917 14.74 -7.84 0.18
C ILE A 917 16.06 -7.20 0.67
N THR A 918 16.15 -5.88 0.66
CA THR A 918 17.40 -5.16 1.00
C THR A 918 17.22 -4.17 2.14
N VAL A 919 16.24 -3.27 2.05
CA VAL A 919 16.06 -2.18 3.03
C VAL A 919 15.73 -2.73 4.42
N THR A 920 14.84 -3.71 4.44
CA THR A 920 14.43 -4.43 5.66
C THR A 920 15.56 -5.16 6.33
N VAL A 921 16.40 -5.85 5.56
CA VAL A 921 17.55 -6.57 6.10
C VAL A 921 18.53 -5.59 6.73
N VAL A 922 18.81 -4.44 6.10
CA VAL A 922 19.67 -3.41 6.71
C VAL A 922 19.12 -2.95 8.05
N VAL A 923 17.83 -2.64 8.13
CA VAL A 923 17.22 -2.10 9.35
C VAL A 923 17.14 -3.14 10.45
N ILE A 924 16.75 -4.38 10.14
CA ILE A 924 16.77 -5.49 11.11
C ILE A 924 18.18 -5.67 11.66
N MET A 925 19.18 -5.70 10.78
CA MET A 925 20.58 -5.87 11.15
C MET A 925 21.08 -4.71 12.02
N PHE A 926 20.72 -3.47 11.70
CA PHE A 926 21.02 -2.29 12.51
C PHE A 926 20.35 -2.34 13.90
N GLU A 927 19.06 -2.67 13.99
CA GLU A 927 18.37 -2.76 15.28
C GLU A 927 18.94 -3.87 16.18
N LEU A 928 19.41 -4.97 15.57
CA LEU A 928 20.10 -6.05 16.28
C LEU A 928 21.47 -5.66 16.82
N THR A 929 22.20 -4.79 16.12
CA THR A 929 23.55 -4.40 16.55
C THR A 929 23.60 -3.17 17.43
N GLY A 930 22.60 -2.28 17.28
CA GLY A 930 22.60 -0.96 17.89
C GLY A 930 23.68 -0.01 17.35
N ALA A 931 24.51 -0.45 16.40
CA ALA A 931 25.65 0.29 15.88
C ALA A 931 25.35 0.88 14.49
N LEU A 932 25.27 2.21 14.41
CA LEU A 932 25.01 2.95 13.16
C LEU A 932 26.16 2.83 12.15
N THR A 933 27.38 2.55 12.61
CA THR A 933 28.62 2.55 11.81
C THR A 933 28.62 1.48 10.71
N TYR A 934 27.96 0.35 10.94
CA TYR A 934 27.92 -0.79 10.01
C TYR A 934 26.76 -0.75 9.01
N ILE A 935 25.91 0.29 9.01
CA ILE A 935 24.83 0.45 8.03
C ILE A 935 25.39 0.53 6.61
N LEU A 936 26.42 1.35 6.39
CA LEU A 936 26.99 1.56 5.04
C LEU A 936 27.63 0.28 4.47
N PRO A 937 28.53 -0.44 5.19
CA PRO A 937 29.01 -1.74 4.75
C PRO A 937 27.89 -2.74 4.44
N THR A 938 26.87 -2.80 5.29
CA THR A 938 25.72 -3.70 5.09
C THR A 938 24.99 -3.36 3.79
N MET A 939 24.72 -2.08 3.51
CA MET A 939 24.11 -1.65 2.25
C MET A 939 24.95 -2.04 1.03
N ILE A 940 26.28 -1.87 1.07
CA ILE A 940 27.16 -2.25 -0.03
C ILE A 940 27.08 -3.76 -0.31
N VAL A 941 27.18 -4.59 0.73
CA VAL A 941 27.09 -6.05 0.63
C VAL A 941 25.75 -6.47 0.01
N LEU A 942 24.65 -5.87 0.47
CA LEU A 942 23.31 -6.19 0.01
C LEU A 942 23.03 -5.72 -1.42
N LEU A 943 23.55 -4.55 -1.82
CA LEU A 943 23.47 -4.09 -3.20
C LEU A 943 24.21 -5.01 -4.16
N VAL A 944 25.41 -5.49 -3.79
CA VAL A 944 26.14 -6.49 -4.57
C VAL A 944 25.38 -7.81 -4.62
N THR A 945 24.84 -8.26 -3.48
CA THR A 945 24.00 -9.47 -3.38
C THR A 945 22.83 -9.41 -4.35
N LYS A 946 22.07 -8.30 -4.32
CA LYS A 946 20.92 -8.07 -5.20
C LYS A 946 21.34 -8.00 -6.67
N ALA A 947 22.38 -7.25 -6.99
CA ALA A 947 22.88 -7.15 -8.37
C ALA A 947 23.28 -8.51 -8.97
N VAL A 948 23.87 -9.40 -8.16
CA VAL A 948 24.18 -10.77 -8.58
C VAL A 948 22.91 -11.61 -8.75
N GLY A 949 21.94 -11.49 -7.84
CA GLY A 949 20.65 -12.19 -7.95
C GLY A 949 19.84 -11.77 -9.19
N ASP A 950 19.79 -10.47 -9.46
CA ASP A 950 19.11 -9.88 -10.63
C ASP A 950 19.84 -10.29 -11.94
N PHE A 951 21.18 -10.32 -11.95
CA PHE A 951 21.96 -10.82 -13.09
C PHE A 951 21.69 -12.29 -13.43
N LEU A 952 21.38 -13.10 -12.41
CA LEU A 952 21.03 -14.51 -12.58
C LEU A 952 19.53 -14.73 -12.87
N GLY A 953 18.73 -13.66 -12.96
CA GLY A 953 17.29 -13.72 -13.24
C GLY A 953 16.49 -14.46 -12.18
N THR A 954 16.96 -14.46 -10.94
CA THR A 954 16.25 -15.12 -9.82
C THR A 954 15.27 -14.16 -9.17
N ASN A 955 14.17 -14.68 -8.62
CA ASN A 955 13.25 -13.91 -7.77
C ASN A 955 13.33 -14.42 -6.32
N GLY A 956 12.69 -13.71 -5.39
CA GLY A 956 12.57 -14.16 -4.00
C GLY A 956 11.89 -15.52 -3.89
N ILE A 957 12.32 -16.34 -2.91
CA ILE A 957 11.78 -17.69 -2.70
C ILE A 957 10.27 -17.71 -2.45
N ALA A 958 9.71 -16.67 -1.83
CA ALA A 958 8.28 -16.59 -1.54
C ALA A 958 7.46 -16.47 -2.84
N ASP A 959 7.92 -15.65 -3.79
CA ASP A 959 7.29 -15.45 -5.09
C ASP A 959 7.42 -16.68 -5.99
N GLU A 960 8.60 -17.30 -6.01
CA GLU A 960 8.78 -18.54 -6.75
C GLU A 960 7.92 -19.69 -6.19
N MET A 961 7.73 -19.75 -4.87
CA MET A 961 6.83 -20.74 -4.27
C MET A 961 5.36 -20.48 -4.62
N ILE A 962 4.93 -19.21 -4.75
CA ILE A 962 3.60 -18.83 -5.22
C ILE A 962 3.38 -19.35 -6.65
N ARG A 963 4.33 -19.09 -7.56
CA ARG A 963 4.31 -19.60 -8.93
C ARG A 963 4.29 -21.13 -8.97
N PHE A 964 5.16 -21.78 -8.20
CA PHE A 964 5.28 -23.23 -8.15
C PHE A 964 4.01 -23.92 -7.62
N ASN A 965 3.35 -23.32 -6.64
CA ASN A 965 2.06 -23.81 -6.13
C ASN A 965 0.87 -23.47 -7.06
N GLY A 966 1.06 -22.57 -8.02
CA GLY A 966 0.01 -22.09 -8.91
C GLY A 966 -1.05 -21.27 -8.16
N PHE A 967 -0.63 -20.47 -7.18
CA PHE A 967 -1.54 -19.56 -6.51
C PHE A 967 -1.87 -18.37 -7.41
N PRO A 968 -3.13 -17.90 -7.43
CA PRO A 968 -3.47 -16.71 -8.17
C PRO A 968 -2.81 -15.50 -7.52
N PHE A 969 -1.82 -14.92 -8.18
CA PHE A 969 -1.11 -13.74 -7.71
C PHE A 969 -0.67 -12.89 -8.90
N LEU A 970 -0.99 -11.59 -8.84
CA LEU A 970 -0.69 -10.66 -9.92
C LEU A 970 0.59 -9.88 -9.57
N GLU A 971 1.70 -10.28 -10.16
CA GLU A 971 3.04 -9.83 -9.76
C GLU A 971 3.34 -8.37 -10.09
N LYS A 972 4.31 -7.78 -9.36
CA LYS A 972 4.65 -6.36 -9.43
C LYS A 972 5.16 -5.90 -10.80
N GLU A 973 5.80 -6.78 -11.57
CA GLU A 973 6.60 -6.44 -12.77
C GLU A 973 6.18 -7.14 -14.07
N ASP A 974 4.97 -7.71 -14.14
CA ASP A 974 4.49 -8.30 -15.40
C ASP A 974 4.10 -7.22 -16.42
N HIS A 975 5.04 -6.90 -17.31
CA HIS A 975 4.80 -6.05 -18.47
C HIS A 975 4.22 -6.87 -19.63
N ALA A 976 2.89 -6.90 -19.74
CA ALA A 976 2.22 -7.39 -20.95
C ALA A 976 2.28 -6.32 -22.04
N PHE A 977 3.43 -6.16 -22.69
CA PHE A 977 3.58 -5.21 -23.78
C PHE A 977 2.68 -5.61 -24.97
N ASN A 978 1.86 -4.67 -25.47
CA ASN A 978 1.04 -4.76 -26.69
C ASN A 978 -0.22 -5.65 -26.70
N VAL A 979 -0.72 -6.12 -25.55
CA VAL A 979 -1.98 -6.91 -25.52
C VAL A 979 -3.16 -6.01 -25.15
N SER A 980 -4.21 -6.04 -25.99
CA SER A 980 -5.46 -5.33 -25.73
C SER A 980 -6.40 -6.15 -24.84
N VAL A 981 -7.23 -5.46 -24.05
CA VAL A 981 -8.24 -6.08 -23.18
C VAL A 981 -9.21 -6.97 -23.95
N ASN A 982 -9.52 -6.65 -25.22
CA ASN A 982 -10.38 -7.43 -26.09
C ASN A 982 -9.90 -8.89 -26.29
N ALA A 983 -8.60 -9.15 -26.18
CA ALA A 983 -8.03 -10.51 -26.30
C ALA A 983 -8.27 -11.35 -25.03
N VAL A 984 -8.37 -10.71 -23.87
CA VAL A 984 -8.46 -11.37 -22.55
C VAL A 984 -9.90 -11.46 -22.04
N MET A 985 -10.75 -10.51 -22.43
CA MET A 985 -12.11 -10.40 -21.89
C MET A 985 -13.02 -11.58 -22.24
N ARG A 986 -13.94 -11.91 -21.32
CA ARG A 986 -15.03 -12.84 -21.57
C ARG A 986 -16.14 -12.17 -22.36
N LYS A 987 -16.50 -12.76 -23.50
CA LYS A 987 -17.55 -12.28 -24.41
C LYS A 987 -18.90 -12.95 -24.20
N ASP A 988 -18.91 -14.17 -23.66
CA ASP A 988 -20.13 -14.92 -23.35
C ASP A 988 -20.58 -14.61 -21.92
N LEU A 989 -21.59 -13.76 -21.79
CA LEU A 989 -22.04 -13.19 -20.52
C LEU A 989 -23.51 -13.53 -20.27
N ALA A 990 -23.83 -13.97 -19.06
CA ALA A 990 -25.21 -13.97 -18.58
C ALA A 990 -25.58 -12.55 -18.13
N THR A 991 -26.55 -11.94 -18.81
CA THR A 991 -27.00 -10.55 -18.58
C THR A 991 -28.46 -10.51 -18.13
N LEU A 992 -28.82 -9.48 -17.36
CA LEU A 992 -30.21 -9.18 -16.96
C LEU A 992 -30.69 -7.94 -17.73
N THR A 993 -31.95 -7.88 -18.14
CA THR A 993 -32.51 -6.69 -18.83
C THR A 993 -33.03 -5.68 -17.81
N GLU A 994 -33.01 -4.38 -18.17
CA GLU A 994 -33.39 -3.29 -17.27
C GLU A 994 -34.87 -3.37 -16.81
N SER A 995 -35.73 -3.91 -17.67
CA SER A 995 -37.15 -4.15 -17.44
C SER A 995 -37.60 -5.43 -18.18
N GLY A 996 -38.82 -5.90 -17.91
CA GLY A 996 -39.45 -7.00 -18.65
C GLY A 996 -39.14 -8.42 -18.14
N MET A 997 -38.11 -8.63 -17.32
CA MET A 997 -37.88 -9.94 -16.68
C MET A 997 -38.91 -10.20 -15.57
N ARG A 998 -39.38 -11.45 -15.47
CA ARG A 998 -40.21 -11.90 -14.34
C ARG A 998 -39.34 -12.60 -13.30
N VAL A 999 -39.86 -12.73 -12.08
CA VAL A 999 -39.19 -13.46 -10.99
C VAL A 999 -38.73 -14.85 -11.42
N LYS A 1000 -39.58 -15.60 -12.13
CA LYS A 1000 -39.21 -16.94 -12.64
C LYS A 1000 -38.01 -16.93 -13.59
N ASP A 1001 -37.81 -15.86 -14.35
CA ASP A 1001 -36.72 -15.74 -15.32
C ASP A 1001 -35.40 -15.42 -14.61
N VAL A 1002 -35.46 -14.58 -13.57
CA VAL A 1002 -34.32 -14.29 -12.68
C VAL A 1002 -33.93 -15.54 -11.89
N GLU A 1003 -34.90 -16.26 -11.30
CA GLU A 1003 -34.67 -17.53 -10.60
C GLU A 1003 -34.10 -18.61 -11.54
N ALA A 1004 -34.60 -18.69 -12.78
CA ALA A 1004 -34.06 -19.59 -13.78
C ALA A 1004 -32.60 -19.25 -14.13
N THR A 1005 -32.26 -17.96 -14.24
CA THR A 1005 -30.89 -17.49 -14.50
C THR A 1005 -29.97 -17.82 -13.31
N LEU A 1006 -30.46 -17.63 -12.09
CA LEU A 1006 -29.76 -17.99 -10.87
C LEU A 1006 -29.57 -19.51 -10.75
N ALA A 1007 -30.55 -20.32 -11.14
CA ALA A 1007 -30.46 -21.77 -11.10
C ALA A 1007 -29.55 -22.34 -12.22
N ALA A 1008 -29.51 -21.68 -13.37
CA ALA A 1008 -28.72 -22.12 -14.53
C ALA A 1008 -27.24 -21.75 -14.44
N THR A 1009 -26.88 -20.72 -13.67
CA THR A 1009 -25.51 -20.19 -13.60
C THR A 1009 -24.95 -20.23 -12.18
N GLU A 1010 -23.62 -20.34 -12.05
CA GLU A 1010 -22.91 -20.23 -10.76
C GLU A 1010 -22.24 -18.86 -10.57
N PHE A 1011 -22.51 -17.90 -11.46
CA PHE A 1011 -21.86 -16.58 -11.44
C PHE A 1011 -22.28 -15.75 -10.22
N LYS A 1012 -21.34 -14.96 -9.70
CA LYS A 1012 -21.53 -14.15 -8.49
C LYS A 1012 -22.12 -12.77 -8.74
N GLY A 1013 -22.35 -12.39 -9.99
CA GLY A 1013 -22.98 -11.13 -10.36
C GLY A 1013 -23.18 -11.03 -11.87
N PHE A 1014 -24.05 -10.12 -12.26
CA PHE A 1014 -24.63 -10.03 -13.60
C PHE A 1014 -24.64 -8.56 -14.06
N PRO A 1015 -24.23 -8.28 -15.31
CA PRO A 1015 -24.44 -6.98 -15.93
C PRO A 1015 -25.93 -6.78 -16.23
N VAL A 1016 -26.42 -5.56 -15.99
CA VAL A 1016 -27.76 -5.11 -16.36
C VAL A 1016 -27.66 -4.33 -17.67
N ILE A 1017 -28.46 -4.70 -18.66
CA ILE A 1017 -28.46 -4.14 -20.02
C ILE A 1017 -29.83 -3.58 -20.41
N SER A 1018 -29.87 -2.69 -21.41
CA SER A 1018 -31.13 -2.17 -21.95
C SER A 1018 -32.01 -3.24 -22.61
N ASP A 1019 -33.33 -3.05 -22.58
CA ASP A 1019 -34.33 -3.96 -23.17
C ASP A 1019 -34.40 -3.84 -24.72
N ASP A 1020 -33.92 -2.72 -25.28
CA ASP A 1020 -33.97 -2.39 -26.71
C ASP A 1020 -33.14 -3.30 -27.64
N GLY A 1021 -32.49 -4.33 -27.10
CA GLY A 1021 -31.59 -5.23 -27.84
C GLY A 1021 -30.23 -4.62 -28.21
N ALA A 1022 -30.03 -3.32 -27.96
CA ALA A 1022 -28.77 -2.60 -28.17
C ALA A 1022 -27.64 -3.00 -27.19
N ARG A 1023 -27.97 -3.76 -26.13
CA ARG A 1023 -27.04 -4.21 -25.08
C ARG A 1023 -26.28 -3.04 -24.43
N ILE A 1024 -26.95 -1.91 -24.23
CA ILE A 1024 -26.37 -0.75 -23.54
C ILE A 1024 -26.21 -1.11 -22.07
N LEU A 1025 -25.04 -0.82 -21.49
CA LEU A 1025 -24.76 -1.09 -20.08
C LEU A 1025 -25.52 -0.11 -19.19
N VAL A 1026 -26.36 -0.63 -18.29
CA VAL A 1026 -27.14 0.15 -17.31
C VAL A 1026 -26.57 0.03 -15.91
N GLY A 1027 -26.01 -1.13 -15.55
CA GLY A 1027 -25.42 -1.34 -14.23
C GLY A 1027 -24.90 -2.74 -14.00
N TYR A 1028 -24.58 -3.05 -12.74
CA TYR A 1028 -24.10 -4.36 -12.30
C TYR A 1028 -24.77 -4.74 -10.97
N VAL A 1029 -25.23 -5.99 -10.86
CA VAL A 1029 -25.88 -6.49 -9.64
C VAL A 1029 -25.27 -7.83 -9.22
N GLY A 1030 -25.03 -8.00 -7.92
CA GLY A 1030 -24.49 -9.25 -7.39
C GLY A 1030 -25.57 -10.31 -7.14
N ARG A 1031 -25.14 -11.58 -7.13
CA ARG A 1031 -26.04 -12.72 -6.87
C ARG A 1031 -26.63 -12.70 -5.47
N THR A 1032 -25.85 -12.26 -4.49
CA THR A 1032 -26.25 -12.26 -3.08
C THR A 1032 -27.39 -11.27 -2.86
N GLU A 1033 -27.27 -10.09 -3.48
CA GLU A 1033 -28.24 -9.01 -3.48
C GLU A 1033 -29.55 -9.45 -4.14
N LEU A 1034 -29.47 -10.12 -5.30
CA LEU A 1034 -30.64 -10.71 -5.97
C LEU A 1034 -31.37 -11.73 -5.08
N ASN A 1035 -30.63 -12.69 -4.51
CA ASN A 1035 -31.21 -13.71 -3.63
C ASN A 1035 -31.82 -13.09 -2.37
N TYR A 1036 -31.15 -12.10 -1.78
CA TYR A 1036 -31.62 -11.41 -0.59
C TYR A 1036 -32.96 -10.70 -0.84
N VAL A 1037 -33.04 -9.90 -1.92
CA VAL A 1037 -34.26 -9.19 -2.30
C VAL A 1037 -35.38 -10.19 -2.62
N LEU A 1038 -35.11 -11.27 -3.35
CA LEU A 1038 -36.11 -12.30 -3.65
C LEU A 1038 -36.63 -13.01 -2.40
N GLU A 1039 -35.74 -13.46 -1.50
CA GLU A 1039 -36.12 -14.18 -0.28
C GLU A 1039 -36.91 -13.29 0.68
N ARG A 1040 -36.48 -12.04 0.85
CA ARG A 1040 -37.13 -11.10 1.78
C ARG A 1040 -38.43 -10.56 1.22
N SER A 1041 -38.47 -10.20 -0.06
CA SER A 1041 -39.72 -9.76 -0.68
C SER A 1041 -40.76 -10.87 -0.66
N ARG A 1042 -40.38 -12.16 -0.69
CA ARG A 1042 -41.33 -13.28 -0.54
C ARG A 1042 -41.92 -13.42 0.88
N LYS A 1043 -41.21 -12.91 1.89
CA LYS A 1043 -41.67 -12.88 3.29
C LYS A 1043 -42.55 -11.67 3.57
N THR A 1044 -42.24 -10.52 2.97
CA THR A 1044 -42.90 -9.23 3.22
C THR A 1044 -44.03 -8.93 2.23
N GLN A 1045 -43.95 -9.44 0.98
CA GLN A 1045 -44.92 -9.27 -0.10
C GLN A 1045 -45.39 -10.64 -0.64
N ASP A 1046 -46.65 -10.73 -1.07
CA ASP A 1046 -47.20 -11.97 -1.65
C ASP A 1046 -46.82 -12.07 -3.15
N ILE A 1047 -45.58 -12.49 -3.41
CA ILE A 1047 -44.97 -12.52 -4.75
C ILE A 1047 -45.37 -13.78 -5.51
N THR A 1048 -45.82 -13.59 -6.74
CA THR A 1048 -46.04 -14.69 -7.70
C THR A 1048 -44.85 -14.85 -8.65
N PRO A 1049 -44.61 -16.04 -9.24
CA PRO A 1049 -43.52 -16.25 -10.22
C PRO A 1049 -43.58 -15.34 -11.45
N ASP A 1050 -44.76 -14.77 -11.72
CA ASP A 1050 -45.05 -13.91 -12.86
C ASP A 1050 -44.92 -12.40 -12.56
N THR A 1051 -44.54 -12.04 -11.33
CA THR A 1051 -44.27 -10.66 -10.87
C THR A 1051 -43.10 -10.06 -11.66
N LEU A 1052 -43.20 -8.79 -12.06
CA LEU A 1052 -42.19 -8.10 -12.88
C LEU A 1052 -41.02 -7.62 -12.03
N CYS A 1053 -39.81 -7.62 -12.58
CA CYS A 1053 -38.57 -7.13 -11.95
C CYS A 1053 -38.08 -5.86 -12.66
N LEU A 1054 -37.85 -4.78 -11.91
CA LEU A 1054 -37.37 -3.48 -12.42
C LEU A 1054 -35.95 -3.18 -11.93
N PHE A 1055 -34.98 -3.08 -12.83
CA PHE A 1055 -33.57 -2.85 -12.47
C PHE A 1055 -33.10 -1.40 -12.66
N LYS A 1056 -33.95 -0.54 -13.24
CA LYS A 1056 -33.71 0.90 -13.43
C LYS A 1056 -34.87 1.71 -12.85
N ALA A 1057 -34.59 2.90 -12.32
CA ALA A 1057 -35.63 3.83 -11.89
C ALA A 1057 -36.36 4.41 -13.10
N GLU A 1058 -37.69 4.43 -13.07
CA GLU A 1058 -38.48 5.13 -14.09
C GLU A 1058 -38.33 6.65 -13.91
N GLY A 1059 -37.90 7.36 -14.95
CA GLY A 1059 -37.87 8.81 -14.98
C GLY A 1059 -39.29 9.38 -15.08
N GLY A 1060 -40.02 9.45 -13.97
CA GLY A 1060 -41.25 10.23 -13.82
C GLY A 1060 -40.92 11.67 -13.43
N GLY A 1061 -41.45 12.65 -14.16
CA GLY A 1061 -40.96 14.03 -14.17
C GLY A 1061 -41.09 14.85 -12.88
N ASP A 1062 -40.18 15.82 -12.76
CA ASP A 1062 -40.30 17.17 -12.14
C ASP A 1062 -41.07 17.32 -10.82
N GLY A 1063 -41.09 16.28 -9.97
CA GLY A 1063 -41.59 16.36 -8.61
C GLY A 1063 -40.60 15.77 -7.64
N ASP A 1064 -40.11 16.63 -6.72
CA ASP A 1064 -39.45 16.34 -5.45
C ASP A 1064 -39.26 14.84 -5.14
N MET A 1065 -38.23 14.25 -5.73
CA MET A 1065 -37.70 12.97 -5.25
C MET A 1065 -36.47 13.34 -4.44
N ASP A 1066 -36.60 13.26 -3.11
CA ASP A 1066 -35.51 13.55 -2.18
C ASP A 1066 -34.23 12.81 -2.63
N ASP A 1067 -33.18 13.57 -2.97
CA ASP A 1067 -31.81 13.10 -3.31
C ASP A 1067 -31.19 12.19 -2.21
N PHE A 1068 -31.90 12.04 -1.10
CA PHE A 1068 -31.55 11.24 0.06
C PHE A 1068 -31.75 9.72 -0.12
N GLU A 1069 -32.62 9.27 -1.04
CA GLU A 1069 -32.90 7.83 -1.24
C GLU A 1069 -31.86 7.14 -2.14
N LEU A 1070 -31.29 7.84 -3.14
CA LEU A 1070 -30.31 7.25 -4.08
C LEU A 1070 -28.95 6.98 -3.41
N GLY A 1071 -28.52 7.86 -2.51
CA GLY A 1071 -27.26 7.74 -1.77
C GLY A 1071 -27.26 6.66 -0.67
N GLY A 1072 -28.44 6.25 -0.19
CA GLY A 1072 -28.60 5.21 0.83
C GLY A 1072 -28.59 3.78 0.27
N ALA A 1073 -28.96 3.62 -1.01
CA ALA A 1073 -29.19 2.33 -1.63
C ALA A 1073 -27.90 1.67 -2.18
N LEU A 1074 -26.92 2.48 -2.63
CA LEU A 1074 -25.61 2.04 -3.15
C LEU A 1074 -24.72 1.28 -2.14
N GLY A 1075 -25.17 1.12 -0.88
CA GLY A 1075 -24.38 0.60 0.23
C GLY A 1075 -25.05 -0.48 1.10
N VAL A 1076 -26.06 -1.21 0.59
CA VAL A 1076 -26.71 -2.28 1.38
C VAL A 1076 -25.83 -3.53 1.44
N GLY A 1077 -25.06 -3.66 2.52
CA GLY A 1077 -24.44 -4.92 2.92
C GLY A 1077 -25.49 -5.80 3.60
N ILE A 1078 -25.57 -7.07 3.19
CA ILE A 1078 -26.59 -8.05 3.59
C ILE A 1078 -26.46 -8.51 5.06
N ASP A 1079 -25.40 -8.10 5.75
CA ASP A 1079 -25.04 -8.64 7.06
C ASP A 1079 -25.66 -7.83 8.23
N ASN A 1080 -26.94 -8.13 8.51
CA ASN A 1080 -27.66 -7.89 9.78
C ASN A 1080 -28.19 -6.48 10.12
N GLU A 1081 -28.81 -5.76 9.18
CA GLU A 1081 -29.68 -4.62 9.51
C GLU A 1081 -31.06 -4.80 8.85
N GLU A 1082 -31.85 -5.70 9.44
CA GLU A 1082 -33.21 -6.03 8.99
C GLU A 1082 -34.10 -4.78 8.90
N ASP A 1083 -33.99 -3.85 9.86
CA ASP A 1083 -34.86 -2.67 9.99
C ASP A 1083 -34.81 -1.70 8.79
N PHE A 1084 -33.64 -1.44 8.19
CA PHE A 1084 -33.52 -0.47 7.08
C PHE A 1084 -33.87 -1.07 5.73
N ALA A 1085 -33.47 -2.33 5.48
CA ALA A 1085 -33.91 -3.05 4.30
C ALA A 1085 -35.44 -3.26 4.32
N GLU A 1086 -36.01 -3.47 5.51
CA GLU A 1086 -37.46 -3.50 5.73
C GLU A 1086 -38.09 -2.15 5.47
N THR A 1087 -37.51 -1.04 5.93
CA THR A 1087 -38.01 0.31 5.61
C THR A 1087 -37.97 0.60 4.10
N ILE A 1088 -36.88 0.23 3.40
CA ILE A 1088 -36.79 0.40 1.93
C ILE A 1088 -37.84 -0.48 1.25
N LEU A 1089 -37.97 -1.75 1.63
CA LEU A 1089 -38.93 -2.70 1.08
C LEU A 1089 -40.39 -2.28 1.37
N GLU A 1090 -40.68 -1.72 2.55
CA GLU A 1090 -41.99 -1.19 2.95
C GLU A 1090 -42.33 0.10 2.20
N ASN A 1091 -41.39 1.03 2.09
CA ASN A 1091 -41.55 2.26 1.31
C ASN A 1091 -41.75 1.95 -0.18
N THR A 1092 -41.01 0.97 -0.73
CA THR A 1092 -41.19 0.52 -2.12
C THR A 1092 -42.41 -0.39 -2.34
N ALA A 1093 -42.96 -1.02 -1.28
CA ALA A 1093 -44.18 -1.83 -1.33
C ALA A 1093 -45.46 -0.99 -1.53
N SER A 1094 -45.40 0.32 -1.34
CA SER A 1094 -46.57 1.20 -1.32
C SER A 1094 -47.25 1.43 -2.69
N GLY A 1095 -46.79 0.79 -3.77
CA GLY A 1095 -47.52 0.75 -5.04
C GLY A 1095 -46.94 -0.22 -6.07
N GLY A 1096 -47.67 -1.31 -6.36
CA GLY A 1096 -47.53 -2.05 -7.62
C GLY A 1096 -47.10 -3.52 -7.52
N ARG A 1097 -47.51 -4.31 -8.52
CA ARG A 1097 -47.32 -5.76 -8.71
C ARG A 1097 -45.89 -6.13 -9.17
N GLU A 1098 -44.89 -5.37 -8.71
CA GLU A 1098 -43.55 -5.30 -9.30
C GLU A 1098 -42.47 -5.21 -8.21
N ILE A 1099 -41.36 -5.91 -8.42
CA ILE A 1099 -40.20 -5.89 -7.52
C ILE A 1099 -39.17 -4.93 -8.09
N LYS A 1100 -38.87 -3.88 -7.33
CA LYS A 1100 -37.88 -2.87 -7.70
C LYS A 1100 -36.51 -3.34 -7.24
N PHE A 1101 -35.63 -3.73 -8.16
CA PHE A 1101 -34.23 -4.07 -7.88
C PHE A 1101 -33.27 -2.88 -8.03
N TRP A 1102 -33.69 -1.79 -8.69
CA TRP A 1102 -32.84 -0.61 -8.95
C TRP A 1102 -32.08 -0.05 -7.73
N PRO A 1103 -32.59 -0.09 -6.47
CA PRO A 1103 -31.82 0.37 -5.32
C PRO A 1103 -30.57 -0.48 -5.04
N TRP A 1104 -30.59 -1.75 -5.43
CA TRP A 1104 -29.51 -2.72 -5.21
C TRP A 1104 -28.59 -2.89 -6.43
N VAL A 1105 -28.84 -2.16 -7.52
CA VAL A 1105 -28.01 -2.18 -8.74
C VAL A 1105 -26.95 -1.09 -8.62
N ASN A 1106 -25.68 -1.46 -8.82
CA ASN A 1106 -24.63 -0.47 -9.01
C ASN A 1106 -24.76 0.13 -10.42
N GLN A 1107 -25.23 1.37 -10.50
CA GLN A 1107 -25.45 2.09 -11.77
C GLN A 1107 -24.16 2.65 -12.38
N THR A 1108 -23.08 2.70 -11.60
CA THR A 1108 -21.76 3.21 -12.05
C THR A 1108 -20.68 2.15 -11.84
N PRO A 1109 -20.76 0.98 -12.51
CA PRO A 1109 -19.70 -0.01 -12.46
C PRO A 1109 -18.43 0.51 -13.13
N LEU A 1110 -17.27 0.02 -12.71
CA LEU A 1110 -15.99 0.38 -13.34
C LEU A 1110 -15.91 -0.22 -14.76
N THR A 1111 -15.79 0.63 -15.77
CA THR A 1111 -15.72 0.24 -17.19
C THR A 1111 -14.39 0.61 -17.83
N VAL A 1112 -13.97 -0.17 -18.84
CA VAL A 1112 -12.78 0.09 -19.66
C VAL A 1112 -13.07 -0.14 -21.14
N SER A 1113 -12.33 0.55 -22.01
CA SER A 1113 -12.41 0.33 -23.47
C SER A 1113 -11.75 -0.99 -23.87
N PRO A 1114 -12.29 -1.73 -24.86
CA PRO A 1114 -11.67 -2.98 -25.36
C PRO A 1114 -10.28 -2.79 -25.97
N GLN A 1115 -9.95 -1.57 -26.43
CA GLN A 1115 -8.65 -1.24 -27.04
C GLN A 1115 -7.58 -0.89 -26.00
N LEU A 1116 -7.97 -0.74 -24.73
CA LEU A 1116 -7.04 -0.37 -23.67
C LEU A 1116 -5.95 -1.45 -23.51
N PRO A 1117 -4.68 -1.06 -23.27
CA PRO A 1117 -3.64 -2.01 -22.91
C PRO A 1117 -3.98 -2.78 -21.63
N LEU A 1118 -3.73 -4.09 -21.63
CA LEU A 1118 -3.97 -4.97 -20.49
C LEU A 1118 -3.21 -4.53 -19.23
N GLU A 1119 -2.04 -3.92 -19.40
CA GLU A 1119 -1.22 -3.38 -18.30
C GLU A 1119 -1.99 -2.37 -17.44
N ILE A 1120 -2.81 -1.51 -18.07
CA ILE A 1120 -3.61 -0.53 -17.33
C ILE A 1120 -4.67 -1.26 -16.50
N VAL A 1121 -5.34 -2.27 -17.08
CA VAL A 1121 -6.34 -3.08 -16.36
C VAL A 1121 -5.72 -3.86 -15.20
N MET A 1122 -4.51 -4.40 -15.38
CA MET A 1122 -3.73 -5.02 -14.29
C MET A 1122 -3.40 -4.02 -13.19
N GLN A 1123 -3.05 -2.78 -13.52
CA GLN A 1123 -2.83 -1.73 -12.52
C GLN A 1123 -4.12 -1.34 -11.79
N LEU A 1124 -5.27 -1.30 -12.48
CA LEU A 1124 -6.58 -1.07 -11.84
C LEU A 1124 -6.89 -2.18 -10.81
N PHE A 1125 -6.67 -3.44 -11.17
CA PHE A 1125 -6.82 -4.57 -10.25
C PHE A 1125 -5.87 -4.47 -9.04
N LYS A 1126 -4.61 -4.08 -9.23
CA LYS A 1126 -3.63 -3.96 -8.14
C LYS A 1126 -3.92 -2.80 -7.20
N ARG A 1127 -4.27 -1.63 -7.75
CA ARG A 1127 -4.39 -0.37 -6.98
C ARG A 1127 -5.75 -0.21 -6.33
N MET A 1128 -6.82 -0.43 -7.09
CA MET A 1128 -8.19 -0.24 -6.61
C MET A 1128 -8.82 -1.53 -6.10
N GLY A 1129 -8.38 -2.68 -6.61
CA GLY A 1129 -8.89 -3.97 -6.16
C GLY A 1129 -10.35 -4.30 -6.53
N PRO A 1130 -10.89 -3.91 -7.71
CA PRO A 1130 -12.22 -4.35 -8.14
C PRO A 1130 -12.27 -5.87 -8.33
N ARG A 1131 -13.42 -6.49 -8.07
CA ARG A 1131 -13.61 -7.93 -8.37
C ARG A 1131 -13.81 -8.20 -9.86
N VAL A 1132 -14.50 -7.28 -10.53
CA VAL A 1132 -14.88 -7.36 -11.94
C VAL A 1132 -14.71 -5.98 -12.56
N ILE A 1133 -14.19 -5.93 -13.79
CA ILE A 1133 -14.15 -4.73 -14.63
C ILE A 1133 -14.98 -5.04 -15.87
N LEU A 1134 -15.96 -4.19 -16.17
CA LEU A 1134 -16.79 -4.34 -17.36
C LEU A 1134 -16.06 -3.71 -18.56
N VAL A 1135 -16.20 -4.31 -19.74
CA VAL A 1135 -15.61 -3.79 -20.97
C VAL A 1135 -16.73 -3.20 -21.80
N GLU A 1136 -16.62 -1.90 -22.05
CA GLU A 1136 -17.64 -1.09 -22.71
C GLU A 1136 -17.06 -0.49 -24.00
N ASP A 1137 -17.80 -0.63 -25.08
CA ASP A 1137 -17.50 -0.02 -26.37
C ASP A 1137 -18.64 0.92 -26.75
N HIS A 1138 -18.41 2.22 -26.61
CA HIS A 1138 -19.40 3.28 -26.91
C HIS A 1138 -20.79 3.06 -26.27
N GLY A 1139 -20.86 2.77 -24.96
CA GLY A 1139 -22.13 2.50 -24.27
C GLY A 1139 -22.56 1.03 -24.30
N THR A 1140 -22.04 0.23 -25.22
CA THR A 1140 -22.45 -1.18 -25.39
C THR A 1140 -21.55 -2.12 -24.58
N LEU A 1141 -22.17 -3.11 -23.94
CA LEU A 1141 -21.43 -4.12 -23.19
C LEU A 1141 -20.72 -5.09 -24.15
N ALA A 1142 -19.40 -4.98 -24.23
CA ALA A 1142 -18.55 -5.81 -25.08
C ALA A 1142 -18.04 -7.07 -24.36
N GLY A 1143 -17.81 -6.98 -23.05
CA GLY A 1143 -17.30 -8.10 -22.26
C GLY A 1143 -17.14 -7.78 -20.78
N LEU A 1144 -16.56 -8.72 -20.03
CA LEU A 1144 -16.07 -8.48 -18.67
C LEU A 1144 -14.70 -9.13 -18.48
N VAL A 1145 -13.91 -8.55 -17.58
CA VAL A 1145 -12.59 -9.07 -17.19
C VAL A 1145 -12.58 -9.26 -15.68
N THR A 1146 -12.08 -10.40 -15.24
CA THR A 1146 -11.73 -10.64 -13.84
C THR A 1146 -10.23 -10.86 -13.69
N VAL A 1147 -9.70 -10.72 -12.48
CA VAL A 1147 -8.30 -11.06 -12.18
C VAL A 1147 -7.98 -12.50 -12.59
N LYS A 1148 -8.96 -13.43 -12.46
CA LYS A 1148 -8.77 -14.83 -12.87
C LYS A 1148 -8.61 -14.98 -14.38
N ASP A 1149 -9.31 -14.19 -15.19
CA ASP A 1149 -9.17 -14.23 -16.65
C ASP A 1149 -7.79 -13.72 -17.09
N VAL A 1150 -7.29 -12.65 -16.44
CA VAL A 1150 -5.94 -12.14 -16.68
C VAL A 1150 -4.88 -13.18 -16.32
N LEU A 1151 -4.99 -13.79 -15.14
CA LEU A 1151 -4.05 -14.83 -14.69
C LEU A 1151 -4.10 -16.06 -15.60
N ARG A 1152 -5.29 -16.45 -16.05
CA ARG A 1152 -5.46 -17.54 -17.01
C ARG A 1152 -4.78 -17.20 -18.34
N TRP A 1153 -4.95 -15.98 -18.83
CA TRP A 1153 -4.31 -15.53 -20.06
C TRP A 1153 -2.77 -15.55 -19.93
N ILE A 1154 -2.22 -15.02 -18.83
CA ILE A 1154 -0.77 -15.06 -18.56
C ILE A 1154 -0.25 -16.51 -18.53
N ALA A 1155 -1.02 -17.43 -17.93
CA ALA A 1155 -0.63 -18.83 -17.84
C ALA A 1155 -0.65 -19.58 -19.18
N VAL A 1156 -1.56 -19.19 -20.10
CA VAL A 1156 -1.71 -19.81 -21.43
C VAL A 1156 -0.72 -19.20 -22.43
N GLU A 1157 -0.46 -17.89 -22.36
CA GLU A 1157 0.31 -17.16 -23.38
C GLU A 1157 1.82 -17.01 -23.04
N LYS A 1158 2.26 -17.40 -21.83
CA LYS A 1158 3.69 -17.63 -21.52
C LYS A 1158 4.12 -19.12 -21.59
N PRO A 1159 4.02 -19.85 -22.73
CA PRO A 1159 4.65 -21.16 -22.87
C PRO A 1159 6.15 -21.06 -23.24
N GLU A 1160 6.69 -19.88 -23.55
CA GLU A 1160 8.10 -19.70 -23.93
C GLU A 1160 8.95 -19.25 -22.73
N GLY A 1161 9.38 -20.21 -21.92
CA GLY A 1161 10.34 -19.95 -20.85
C GLY A 1161 10.39 -21.08 -19.84
N GLU A 1162 11.14 -22.12 -20.21
CA GLU A 1162 11.45 -23.32 -19.44
C GLU A 1162 10.34 -24.42 -19.37
N PRO A 1163 10.69 -25.70 -19.62
CA PRO A 1163 9.76 -26.80 -19.47
C PRO A 1163 9.24 -26.88 -18.03
N SER A 1164 8.00 -27.37 -17.90
CA SER A 1164 7.37 -27.66 -16.61
C SER A 1164 8.37 -28.39 -15.70
N TRP A 1165 8.49 -27.98 -14.44
CA TRP A 1165 9.37 -28.66 -13.47
C TRP A 1165 9.11 -30.19 -13.42
N ASP A 1166 7.90 -30.64 -13.80
CA ASP A 1166 7.53 -32.05 -13.87
C ASP A 1166 8.11 -32.81 -15.09
N GLU A 1167 8.51 -32.09 -16.15
CA GLU A 1167 9.11 -32.61 -17.40
C GLU A 1167 10.65 -32.64 -17.37
N ARG A 1168 11.30 -31.92 -16.45
CA ARG A 1168 12.77 -31.91 -16.28
C ARG A 1168 13.24 -33.16 -15.54
N GLY A 1169 13.37 -34.24 -16.31
CA GLY A 1169 13.58 -35.61 -15.85
C GLY A 1169 14.43 -35.82 -14.59
N GLY A 1170 13.78 -36.18 -13.48
CA GLY A 1170 14.35 -36.99 -12.39
C GLY A 1170 15.68 -36.54 -11.77
N LEU A 1171 16.34 -37.47 -11.06
CA LEU A 1171 17.58 -37.21 -10.32
C LEU A 1171 18.80 -37.00 -11.24
N ASP A 1172 18.79 -37.62 -12.43
CA ASP A 1172 19.86 -37.50 -13.43
C ASP A 1172 19.82 -36.14 -14.14
N GLY A 1173 18.63 -35.62 -14.50
CA GLY A 1173 18.48 -34.25 -14.99
C GLY A 1173 18.81 -33.21 -13.93
N MET A 1174 18.55 -33.51 -12.65
CA MET A 1174 18.96 -32.68 -11.52
C MET A 1174 20.50 -32.56 -11.43
N LEU A 1175 21.23 -33.67 -11.53
CA LEU A 1175 22.70 -33.69 -11.51
C LEU A 1175 23.33 -33.02 -12.74
N GLU A 1176 22.72 -33.21 -13.91
CA GLU A 1176 23.16 -32.58 -15.16
C GLU A 1176 22.88 -31.07 -15.18
N GLU A 1177 21.74 -30.61 -14.62
CA GLU A 1177 21.47 -29.20 -14.37
C GLU A 1177 22.43 -28.59 -13.33
N VAL A 1178 22.81 -29.32 -12.27
CA VAL A 1178 23.85 -28.86 -11.32
C VAL A 1178 25.16 -28.62 -12.04
N TRP A 1179 25.57 -29.59 -12.85
CA TRP A 1179 26.84 -29.55 -13.55
C TRP A 1179 26.86 -28.45 -14.61
N THR A 1180 25.78 -28.33 -15.39
CA THR A 1180 25.63 -27.27 -16.40
C THR A 1180 25.52 -25.90 -15.75
N TRP A 1181 24.73 -25.70 -14.69
CA TRP A 1181 24.66 -24.45 -13.94
C TRP A 1181 26.01 -24.08 -13.34
N ALA A 1182 26.69 -25.00 -12.66
CA ALA A 1182 28.03 -24.78 -12.12
C ALA A 1182 29.02 -24.39 -13.24
N SER A 1183 28.97 -25.06 -14.39
CA SER A 1183 29.83 -24.74 -15.53
C SER A 1183 29.49 -23.38 -16.18
N GLN A 1184 28.20 -23.02 -16.28
CA GLN A 1184 27.69 -21.78 -16.86
C GLN A 1184 27.95 -20.57 -15.95
N VAL A 1185 27.99 -20.74 -14.63
CA VAL A 1185 28.38 -19.69 -13.68
C VAL A 1185 29.90 -19.53 -13.61
N VAL A 1186 30.65 -20.65 -13.67
CA VAL A 1186 32.12 -20.62 -13.58
C VAL A 1186 32.75 -20.06 -14.86
N ALA A 1187 32.22 -20.34 -16.05
CA ALA A 1187 32.83 -19.92 -17.33
C ALA A 1187 32.88 -18.38 -17.55
N PRO A 1188 31.83 -17.59 -17.27
CA PRO A 1188 31.89 -16.13 -17.34
C PRO A 1188 32.82 -15.51 -16.30
N ILE A 1189 32.84 -16.06 -15.08
CA ILE A 1189 33.72 -15.61 -13.99
C ILE A 1189 35.18 -15.91 -14.32
N GLN A 1190 35.47 -17.11 -14.85
CA GLN A 1190 36.80 -17.46 -15.34
C GLN A 1190 37.22 -16.57 -16.50
N ASN A 1191 36.36 -16.36 -17.51
CA ASN A 1191 36.67 -15.47 -18.65
C ASN A 1191 36.85 -14.01 -18.21
N TRP A 1192 36.07 -13.52 -17.26
CA TRP A 1192 36.24 -12.19 -16.68
C TRP A 1192 37.56 -12.08 -15.91
N SER A 1193 37.92 -13.08 -15.09
CA SER A 1193 39.19 -13.11 -14.35
C SER A 1193 40.41 -13.23 -15.27
N LEU A 1194 40.33 -14.05 -16.33
CA LEU A 1194 41.37 -14.20 -17.34
C LEU A 1194 41.54 -12.91 -18.16
N ASN A 1195 40.45 -12.21 -18.47
CA ASN A 1195 40.50 -10.91 -19.13
C ASN A 1195 41.09 -9.82 -18.24
N LEU A 1196 40.83 -9.85 -16.92
CA LEU A 1196 41.44 -8.92 -15.96
C LEU A 1196 42.96 -9.17 -15.83
N VAL A 1197 43.37 -10.43 -15.73
CA VAL A 1197 44.78 -10.84 -15.65
C VAL A 1197 45.53 -10.50 -16.95
N ASN A 1198 44.91 -10.70 -18.12
CA ASN A 1198 45.50 -10.35 -19.41
C ASN A 1198 45.59 -8.83 -19.64
N ARG A 1199 44.68 -8.04 -19.05
CA ARG A 1199 44.74 -6.56 -19.06
C ARG A 1199 45.88 -5.99 -18.20
N ASN A 1200 46.26 -6.69 -17.13
CA ASN A 1200 47.40 -6.28 -16.30
C ASN A 1200 48.75 -6.73 -16.88
N ARG A 1201 48.78 -7.81 -17.66
CA ARG A 1201 50.00 -8.28 -18.33
C ARG A 1201 50.42 -7.43 -19.54
N THR A 1202 49.54 -6.56 -20.03
CA THR A 1202 49.78 -5.63 -21.14
C THR A 1202 50.22 -4.23 -20.68
N ARG A 1203 50.42 -4.01 -19.38
CA ARG A 1203 50.91 -2.75 -18.79
C ARG A 1203 52.28 -2.84 -18.11
N HIS A 1204 53.01 -3.96 -18.26
CA HIS A 1204 54.40 -4.10 -17.86
C HIS A 1204 55.34 -4.19 -19.05
#